data_AF-A0A8H7KM08-F1
#
_entry.id   AF-A0A8H7KM08-F1
#
_cell.length_a   1.000
_cell.length_b   1.000
_cell.length_c   1.000
_cell.angle_alpha   90.00
_cell.angle_beta   90.00
_cell.angle_gamma   90.00
#
_symmetry.space_group_name_H-M   'P 1'
#
loop_
_entity.id
_entity.type
_entity.pdbx_description
1 polymer ?
#
loop_
_entity_poly.entity_id
_entity_poly.type
_entity_poly.pdbx_seq_one_letter_code
_entity_poly.pdbx_strand_id
1 'polypeptide(L)'
;MLSLQELLNPIPPASQPLVNRFNTSNLSESRGRMIGDLNSQTPTASPPPSLRREPPSTPQHRNSPPPAALNISPHAIPSISQFESTLLSTQNDIRLNNKTKLNILYHYKRDTILEYPRTSNSPQDSVGHLLELSPNQWSNPRLSFAYSQGPPKGQTKEGSHVYCRLLRNDETGEEVPCRESHYTYQEAAKTPHTQVTQESFKLRVQQVQRLQSAGPAEQALLEKSLSYYRAYKVLGCLGPSAPSADQSGTVSPTEWAAQLEKFRRGAKPKSTCNGRLIFDYNYEGRAFIRCEHFSARPGGARDHLCSFEVSNGLYDTDYLEALFEDDGDAISEYENAAMDEGYGPLVSCTNVANFNTQKLNCPCEHRAQDGELILAEMLHLPCGSTVRCFEPLEAYREACPRVLIVCRGAHRHPVPLPTKTPRPIRKELFSLLERLDEDLPDLTPRRFLRHPVTLAYLQQCFPEIVNPTVAHLHVSLANRDHIKAFILQVQKSSFPNGTGWQGLQNIKDEQDTLLPPEQHYIRIIEEIPLDGMPVHEEDELDHELLVDPRRTLRIVICMTPTQSRRLSSAQYLQSDIAFKRVAGFLEFELGGLDNNSQTAITYCRAYLNRQTAAAHQIVLERINSLVEGDTGAPLKWRHLHANSLTEYTGIVHWVGDQHGGQAKGIGLYLQAVAQNLGARRDLHESHRLLRQLDPYDHLRRLYRLCVTHVQRNIHETSTPEDIKNKMRSLMCIEHPDFDGCLRAIALEGGKPAADWVQNKVSCKFALPAICWQKSMIPKAIWRVGDTTSNIIESLHADVNKEGKFCSLVGGVKKGLRFDTMKVQSLEVFEDFGIRPSYRSGHKSESIAMGIKRTMNRRLKGLYRKDAEIDKANKRLRLSLRKATAASEQLRRVREGRQENGTTSSNEATLVRKEKAASEAYDVALGHSVALLRQGSGRKHVALPLDVAENMGLAPGQPY
;
A
#
# COMPACT_ATOMS: atom_id res chain seq x y z
N MET A 1 49.80 -21.35 26.71
CA MET A 1 48.66 -20.43 26.52
C MET A 1 48.66 -20.03 25.06
N LEU A 2 47.71 -20.51 24.27
CA LEU A 2 47.53 -20.15 22.86
C LEU A 2 46.47 -19.04 22.77
N SER A 3 46.65 -18.10 21.84
CA SER A 3 45.69 -17.03 21.59
C SER A 3 44.43 -17.58 20.93
N LEU A 4 43.28 -16.92 21.15
CA LEU A 4 41.97 -17.35 20.60
C LEU A 4 41.95 -17.39 19.05
N GLN A 5 42.93 -16.74 18.40
CA GLN A 5 43.15 -16.75 16.96
C GLN A 5 43.80 -18.06 16.45
N GLU A 6 44.61 -18.74 17.27
CA GLU A 6 45.38 -19.91 16.84
C GLU A 6 44.57 -21.22 16.82
N LEU A 7 43.40 -21.24 17.48
CA LEU A 7 42.49 -22.40 17.52
C LEU A 7 41.47 -22.45 16.36
N LEU A 8 41.47 -21.44 15.48
CA LEU A 8 40.45 -21.27 14.43
C LEU A 8 40.98 -21.47 12.99
N ASN A 9 42.15 -22.11 12.81
CA ASN A 9 42.62 -22.44 11.47
C ASN A 9 41.81 -23.59 10.81
N PRO A 10 41.48 -23.47 9.51
CA PRO A 10 40.48 -24.31 8.85
C PRO A 10 41.05 -25.67 8.40
N ILE A 11 40.19 -26.70 8.46
CA ILE A 11 40.40 -28.00 7.81
C ILE A 11 40.35 -27.78 6.27
N PRO A 12 41.26 -28.37 5.48
CA PRO A 12 41.30 -28.16 4.02
C PRO A 12 40.06 -28.75 3.31
N PRO A 13 39.66 -28.21 2.15
CA PRO A 13 38.41 -28.58 1.49
C PRO A 13 38.54 -29.92 0.78
N ALA A 14 37.61 -30.84 1.06
CA ALA A 14 37.29 -31.93 0.14
C ALA A 14 36.46 -31.37 -1.02
N SER A 15 36.87 -31.72 -2.23
CA SER A 15 36.37 -31.32 -3.54
C SER A 15 34.87 -31.57 -3.78
N GLN A 16 34.20 -30.50 -4.23
CA GLN A 16 32.96 -30.30 -5.03
C GLN A 16 32.25 -31.52 -5.69
N PRO A 17 30.90 -31.44 -5.90
CA PRO A 17 30.33 -30.62 -6.99
C PRO A 17 29.16 -29.70 -6.66
N LEU A 18 29.07 -28.66 -7.49
CA LEU A 18 28.07 -27.60 -7.61
C LEU A 18 26.64 -28.13 -7.78
N VAL A 19 25.70 -27.65 -6.97
CA VAL A 19 24.26 -27.57 -7.31
C VAL A 19 23.68 -26.24 -6.85
N ASN A 20 22.87 -25.68 -7.76
CA ASN A 20 22.27 -24.36 -7.81
C ASN A 20 21.29 -24.00 -6.68
N ARG A 21 21.15 -22.66 -6.54
CA ARG A 21 20.14 -21.86 -5.83
C ARG A 21 18.68 -22.34 -5.96
N PHE A 22 17.90 -22.11 -4.89
CA PHE A 22 16.50 -21.62 -4.86
C PHE A 22 16.35 -20.88 -3.51
N ASN A 23 16.00 -19.59 -3.37
CA ASN A 23 14.87 -18.80 -3.86
C ASN A 23 13.50 -19.39 -3.52
N THR A 24 12.85 -18.90 -2.46
CA THR A 24 11.39 -18.70 -2.39
C THR A 24 11.01 -17.63 -1.36
N SER A 25 10.62 -16.49 -1.92
CA SER A 25 9.54 -15.60 -1.47
C SER A 25 8.21 -16.33 -1.21
N ASN A 26 7.33 -15.62 -0.49
CA ASN A 26 5.90 -15.85 -0.27
C ASN A 26 5.52 -16.76 0.91
N LEU A 27 4.91 -16.14 1.93
CA LEU A 27 3.66 -16.62 2.53
C LEU A 27 2.92 -15.43 3.15
N SER A 28 2.12 -14.79 2.30
CA SER A 28 0.92 -14.06 2.69
C SER A 28 -0.14 -15.07 3.14
N GLU A 29 -0.55 -15.02 4.40
CA GLU A 29 -1.85 -15.57 4.79
C GLU A 29 -2.64 -14.56 5.62
N SER A 30 -3.68 -14.07 4.95
CA SER A 30 -4.88 -13.47 5.49
C SER A 30 -5.48 -14.29 6.64
N ARG A 31 -5.66 -13.67 7.81
CA ARG A 31 -6.64 -14.14 8.80
C ARG A 31 -7.74 -13.11 8.96
N GLY A 32 -8.90 -13.46 8.41
CA GLY A 32 -10.16 -12.77 8.63
C GLY A 32 -10.51 -12.72 10.12
N ARG A 33 -10.92 -11.54 10.58
CA ARG A 33 -11.60 -11.39 11.87
C ARG A 33 -13.05 -11.77 11.67
N MET A 34 -13.47 -12.89 12.24
CA MET A 34 -14.85 -13.05 12.69
C MET A 34 -14.98 -12.35 14.05
N ILE A 35 -15.78 -11.29 14.09
CA ILE A 35 -16.30 -10.71 15.33
C ILE A 35 -17.63 -11.42 15.58
N GLY A 36 -17.68 -12.22 16.64
CA GLY A 36 -18.93 -12.69 17.23
C GLY A 36 -19.08 -12.01 18.58
N ASP A 37 -20.15 -11.22 18.70
CA ASP A 37 -20.61 -10.58 19.92
C ASP A 37 -20.80 -11.60 21.05
N LEU A 38 -20.49 -11.19 22.28
CA LEU A 38 -21.18 -11.67 23.48
C LEU A 38 -21.02 -10.65 24.63
N ASN A 39 -22.18 -10.14 25.02
CA ASN A 39 -22.47 -9.23 26.11
C ASN A 39 -21.82 -9.60 27.45
N SER A 40 -21.36 -8.58 28.20
CA SER A 40 -21.53 -8.54 29.66
C SER A 40 -21.35 -7.13 30.23
N GLN A 41 -22.50 -6.50 30.46
CA GLN A 41 -22.89 -5.57 31.53
C GLN A 41 -21.78 -4.90 32.38
N THR A 42 -21.70 -3.58 32.24
CA THR A 42 -21.17 -2.62 33.21
C THR A 42 -22.16 -2.38 34.36
N PRO A 43 -21.72 -2.19 35.61
CA PRO A 43 -22.49 -1.46 36.60
C PRO A 43 -22.12 0.03 36.61
N THR A 44 -23.17 0.83 36.53
CA THR A 44 -23.27 2.29 36.61
C THR A 44 -22.83 2.84 37.97
N ALA A 45 -22.02 3.91 37.96
CA ALA A 45 -21.83 4.79 39.11
C ALA A 45 -21.95 6.25 38.65
N SER A 46 -22.95 6.95 39.20
CA SER A 46 -23.30 8.34 38.92
C SER A 46 -22.27 9.33 39.50
N PRO A 47 -21.97 10.46 38.84
CA PRO A 47 -21.17 11.53 39.42
C PRO A 47 -22.01 12.51 40.27
N PRO A 48 -21.44 13.14 41.32
CA PRO A 48 -22.12 14.16 42.12
C PRO A 48 -22.08 15.56 41.45
N PRO A 49 -22.96 16.50 41.87
CA PRO A 49 -23.30 17.69 41.10
C PRO A 49 -22.28 18.84 41.20
N SER A 50 -22.24 19.60 40.11
CA SER A 50 -21.40 20.76 39.82
C SER A 50 -21.81 22.02 40.60
N LEU A 51 -20.85 22.67 41.25
CA LEU A 51 -20.98 24.04 41.77
C LEU A 51 -20.48 25.04 40.72
N ARG A 52 -21.42 25.87 40.23
CA ARG A 52 -21.16 27.05 39.39
C ARG A 52 -20.37 28.11 40.16
N ARG A 53 -19.27 28.59 39.59
CA ARG A 53 -18.72 29.94 39.84
C ARG A 53 -18.36 30.59 38.51
N GLU A 54 -18.90 31.78 38.29
CA GLU A 54 -18.63 32.64 37.14
C GLU A 54 -17.29 33.40 37.29
N PRO A 55 -16.71 33.90 36.18
CA PRO A 55 -15.29 34.25 36.07
C PRO A 55 -15.00 35.74 36.33
N PRO A 56 -13.74 36.12 36.64
CA PRO A 56 -13.29 37.50 36.54
C PRO A 56 -12.69 37.82 35.16
N SER A 57 -12.82 39.08 34.78
CA SER A 57 -12.64 39.69 33.46
C SER A 57 -11.23 40.22 33.15
N THR A 58 -10.93 40.29 31.84
CA THR A 58 -9.99 41.18 31.09
C THR A 58 -8.47 40.91 31.16
N PRO A 59 -7.63 41.34 30.16
CA PRO A 59 -7.89 42.25 29.02
C PRO A 59 -7.56 41.70 27.60
N GLN A 60 -8.11 42.39 26.61
CA GLN A 60 -8.03 42.13 25.17
C GLN A 60 -6.62 42.36 24.59
N HIS A 61 -6.05 41.35 23.95
CA HIS A 61 -5.00 41.53 22.93
C HIS A 61 -5.59 41.31 21.54
N ARG A 62 -5.33 42.27 20.64
CA ARG A 62 -5.82 42.34 19.26
C ARG A 62 -5.44 41.08 18.47
N ASN A 63 -6.44 40.24 18.18
CA ASN A 63 -6.34 39.22 17.14
C ASN A 63 -6.79 39.82 15.80
N SER A 64 -5.92 39.72 14.80
CA SER A 64 -6.25 39.83 13.39
C SER A 64 -7.42 38.89 13.07
N PRO A 65 -8.37 39.28 12.20
CA PRO A 65 -9.51 38.42 11.90
C PRO A 65 -9.03 37.14 11.22
N PRO A 66 -9.58 35.96 11.57
CA PRO A 66 -9.35 34.75 10.81
C PRO A 66 -9.85 34.94 9.37
N PRO A 67 -9.22 34.30 8.37
CA PRO A 67 -9.71 34.38 7.00
C PRO A 67 -11.16 33.90 6.95
N ALA A 68 -12.02 34.73 6.37
CA ALA A 68 -13.46 34.51 6.29
C ALA A 68 -13.77 33.07 5.89
N ALA A 69 -14.49 32.36 6.76
CA ALA A 69 -15.15 31.12 6.39
C ALA A 69 -16.10 31.44 5.23
N LEU A 70 -15.70 31.07 4.01
CA LEU A 70 -16.60 31.07 2.87
C LEU A 70 -17.76 30.15 3.24
N ASN A 71 -18.97 30.72 3.31
CA ASN A 71 -20.22 29.96 3.43
C ASN A 71 -20.28 28.98 2.25
N ILE A 72 -19.92 27.72 2.50
CA ILE A 72 -20.07 26.63 1.54
C ILE A 72 -21.55 26.25 1.57
N SER A 73 -22.33 26.86 0.67
CA SER A 73 -23.67 26.37 0.38
C SER A 73 -23.50 25.04 -0.36
N PRO A 74 -23.98 23.90 0.17
CA PRO A 74 -23.92 22.65 -0.57
C PRO A 74 -24.87 22.81 -1.77
N HIS A 75 -24.31 22.81 -2.98
CA HIS A 75 -25.11 22.53 -4.16
C HIS A 75 -25.52 21.06 -4.08
N ALA A 76 -26.62 20.79 -3.37
CA ALA A 76 -27.35 19.55 -3.52
C ALA A 76 -27.76 19.48 -5.00
N ILE A 77 -27.08 18.64 -5.78
CA ILE A 77 -27.53 18.32 -7.13
C ILE A 77 -28.30 17.02 -7.08
N PRO A 78 -29.45 16.98 -7.77
CA PRO A 78 -30.54 16.14 -7.34
C PRO A 78 -30.57 14.84 -8.12
N SER A 79 -31.28 13.87 -7.54
CA SER A 79 -31.83 12.77 -8.31
C SER A 79 -32.60 13.30 -9.53
N ILE A 80 -32.64 12.48 -10.59
CA ILE A 80 -33.21 12.72 -11.92
C ILE A 80 -34.69 13.19 -11.92
N SER A 81 -35.34 13.36 -10.76
CA SER A 81 -36.73 13.78 -10.59
C SER A 81 -36.95 15.30 -10.36
N GLN A 82 -35.94 16.16 -10.54
CA GLN A 82 -36.01 17.57 -10.10
C GLN A 82 -36.01 18.64 -11.21
N PHE A 83 -36.27 18.28 -12.48
CA PHE A 83 -36.44 19.26 -13.57
C PHE A 83 -37.38 20.42 -13.19
N GLU A 84 -38.44 20.13 -12.43
CA GLU A 84 -39.40 21.14 -11.98
C GLU A 84 -38.87 22.03 -10.85
N SER A 85 -37.99 21.50 -9.99
CA SER A 85 -37.46 22.25 -8.83
C SER A 85 -36.38 23.29 -9.19
N THR A 86 -35.74 23.14 -10.35
CA THR A 86 -34.69 24.05 -10.86
C THR A 86 -35.24 25.10 -11.83
N LEU A 87 -36.50 24.97 -12.24
CA LEU A 87 -37.17 25.86 -13.17
C LEU A 87 -37.76 27.07 -12.44
N LEU A 88 -37.53 28.27 -12.96
CA LEU A 88 -38.13 29.52 -12.48
C LEU A 88 -39.45 29.82 -13.21
N SER A 89 -39.45 29.68 -14.54
CA SER A 89 -40.63 29.95 -15.36
C SER A 89 -40.54 29.29 -16.73
N THR A 90 -41.68 29.08 -17.37
CA THR A 90 -41.79 28.62 -18.76
C THR A 90 -42.54 29.67 -19.58
N GLN A 91 -42.03 30.01 -20.76
CA GLN A 91 -42.71 30.89 -21.71
C GLN A 91 -42.91 30.16 -23.04
N ASN A 92 -44.00 30.44 -23.74
CA ASN A 92 -44.30 29.83 -25.03
C ASN A 92 -44.20 30.87 -26.15
N ASP A 93 -43.91 30.38 -27.36
CA ASP A 93 -44.00 31.16 -28.61
C ASP A 93 -43.12 32.42 -28.69
N ILE A 94 -41.89 32.36 -28.17
CA ILE A 94 -40.95 33.47 -28.12
C ILE A 94 -40.17 33.64 -29.43
N ARG A 95 -40.17 34.85 -30.01
CA ARG A 95 -39.36 35.16 -31.20
C ARG A 95 -37.93 35.56 -30.84
N LEU A 96 -36.96 34.72 -31.24
CA LEU A 96 -35.53 34.98 -31.05
C LEU A 96 -34.98 35.99 -32.06
N ASN A 97 -35.35 35.82 -33.33
CA ASN A 97 -35.00 36.70 -34.45
C ASN A 97 -36.03 36.50 -35.58
N ASN A 98 -35.85 37.19 -36.72
CA ASN A 98 -36.81 37.12 -37.83
C ASN A 98 -36.95 35.71 -38.45
N LYS A 99 -36.04 34.77 -38.16
CA LYS A 99 -36.01 33.41 -38.72
C LYS A 99 -36.25 32.30 -37.70
N THR A 100 -36.23 32.60 -36.39
CA THR A 100 -36.25 31.59 -35.31
C THR A 100 -37.29 31.96 -34.27
N LYS A 101 -38.28 31.08 -34.09
CA LYS A 101 -39.28 31.13 -33.03
C LYS A 101 -39.07 29.93 -32.11
N LEU A 102 -38.93 30.18 -30.82
CA LEU A 102 -38.89 29.17 -29.76
C LEU A 102 -40.33 28.82 -29.39
N ASN A 103 -40.71 27.56 -29.51
CA ASN A 103 -42.03 27.08 -29.11
C ASN A 103 -42.16 27.16 -27.59
N ILE A 104 -41.08 26.82 -26.88
CA ILE A 104 -41.00 26.84 -25.42
C ILE A 104 -39.63 27.41 -25.03
N LEU A 105 -39.61 28.27 -24.02
CA LEU A 105 -38.41 28.82 -23.38
C LEU A 105 -38.45 28.51 -21.88
N TYR A 106 -37.47 27.73 -21.40
CA TYR A 106 -37.30 27.39 -20.00
C TYR A 106 -36.31 28.36 -19.34
N HIS A 107 -36.69 28.95 -18.21
CA HIS A 107 -35.83 29.77 -17.37
C HIS A 107 -35.38 28.95 -16.17
N TYR A 108 -34.07 28.85 -15.96
CA TYR A 108 -33.49 28.08 -14.86
C TYR A 108 -33.01 28.99 -13.74
N LYS A 109 -33.01 28.46 -12.51
CA LYS A 109 -32.32 29.07 -11.38
C LYS A 109 -30.83 29.25 -11.70
N ARG A 110 -30.22 30.25 -11.09
CA ARG A 110 -28.79 30.55 -11.24
C ARG A 110 -27.93 29.33 -10.93
N ASP A 111 -26.88 29.14 -11.74
CA ASP A 111 -25.89 28.06 -11.62
C ASP A 111 -26.45 26.62 -11.72
N THR A 112 -27.62 26.44 -12.35
CA THR A 112 -28.21 25.12 -12.63
C THR A 112 -27.33 24.29 -13.58
N ILE A 113 -27.05 23.04 -13.21
CA ILE A 113 -26.41 22.07 -14.11
C ILE A 113 -27.45 21.39 -14.99
N LEU A 114 -27.39 21.64 -16.29
CA LEU A 114 -28.23 20.99 -17.30
C LEU A 114 -27.40 19.95 -18.07
N GLU A 115 -27.68 18.66 -17.89
CA GLU A 115 -26.98 17.57 -18.60
C GLU A 115 -27.75 17.07 -19.84
N TYR A 116 -29.09 17.09 -19.77
CA TYR A 116 -30.00 16.63 -20.83
C TYR A 116 -31.03 17.73 -21.17
N PRO A 117 -30.67 18.70 -22.04
CA PRO A 117 -31.63 19.71 -22.49
C PRO A 117 -32.80 19.07 -23.22
N ARG A 118 -34.01 19.62 -23.04
CA ARG A 118 -35.20 19.18 -23.79
C ARG A 118 -35.09 19.66 -25.23
N THR A 119 -35.59 18.87 -26.16
CA THR A 119 -35.63 19.24 -27.58
C THR A 119 -37.05 19.10 -28.14
N SER A 120 -37.27 19.64 -29.33
CA SER A 120 -38.54 19.54 -30.04
C SER A 120 -38.70 18.20 -30.77
N ASN A 121 -39.96 17.78 -31.00
CA ASN A 121 -40.25 16.58 -31.79
C ASN A 121 -40.06 16.81 -33.31
N SER A 122 -40.27 18.05 -33.76
CA SER A 122 -40.12 18.47 -35.16
C SER A 122 -38.79 19.20 -35.39
N PRO A 123 -38.12 19.00 -36.54
CA PRO A 123 -36.92 19.75 -36.91
C PRO A 123 -37.14 21.28 -37.04
N GLN A 124 -38.39 21.70 -37.29
CA GLN A 124 -38.73 23.12 -37.48
C GLN A 124 -39.01 23.85 -36.16
N ASP A 125 -39.37 23.09 -35.13
CA ASP A 125 -39.65 23.62 -33.80
C ASP A 125 -38.34 23.78 -33.01
N SER A 126 -38.31 24.74 -32.09
CA SER A 126 -37.13 24.95 -31.25
C SER A 126 -37.47 25.20 -29.79
N VAL A 127 -36.66 24.64 -28.91
CA VAL A 127 -36.79 24.77 -27.46
C VAL A 127 -35.61 25.59 -26.95
N GLY A 128 -35.89 26.63 -26.17
CA GLY A 128 -34.89 27.48 -25.53
C GLY A 128 -34.67 27.11 -24.07
N HIS A 129 -33.43 27.22 -23.62
CA HIS A 129 -32.99 27.07 -22.24
C HIS A 129 -32.16 28.31 -21.88
N LEU A 130 -32.71 29.19 -21.04
CA LEU A 130 -32.03 30.38 -20.55
C LEU A 130 -31.48 30.09 -19.15
N LEU A 131 -30.15 30.11 -19.04
CA LEU A 131 -29.43 29.84 -17.79
C LEU A 131 -28.75 31.11 -17.31
N GLU A 132 -28.99 31.47 -16.06
CA GLU A 132 -28.23 32.52 -15.38
C GLU A 132 -26.97 31.93 -14.73
N LEU A 133 -25.84 32.60 -14.92
CA LEU A 133 -24.52 32.17 -14.47
C LEU A 133 -23.85 33.25 -13.65
N SER A 134 -23.01 32.83 -12.71
CA SER A 134 -22.17 33.77 -11.98
C SER A 134 -21.05 34.36 -12.87
N PRO A 135 -20.95 35.70 -13.04
CA PRO A 135 -19.92 36.33 -13.87
C PRO A 135 -18.49 35.94 -13.46
N ASN A 136 -18.26 35.83 -12.16
CA ASN A 136 -16.96 35.48 -11.57
C ASN A 136 -16.58 34.00 -11.76
N GLN A 137 -17.52 33.14 -12.16
CA GLN A 137 -17.32 31.71 -12.37
C GLN A 137 -17.92 31.25 -13.70
N TRP A 138 -17.62 31.99 -14.76
CA TRP A 138 -18.22 31.76 -16.07
C TRP A 138 -17.80 30.43 -16.71
N SER A 139 -18.73 29.47 -16.78
CA SER A 139 -18.53 28.20 -17.48
C SER A 139 -19.75 27.92 -18.36
N ASN A 140 -19.51 27.80 -19.68
CA ASN A 140 -20.59 27.56 -20.63
C ASN A 140 -21.34 26.24 -20.29
N PRO A 141 -22.67 26.27 -20.06
CA PRO A 141 -23.44 25.11 -19.59
C PRO A 141 -23.41 23.92 -20.56
N ARG A 142 -23.20 24.17 -21.86
CA ARG A 142 -23.07 23.10 -22.87
C ARG A 142 -21.96 22.11 -22.55
N LEU A 143 -20.97 22.51 -21.74
CA LEU A 143 -19.86 21.65 -21.36
C LEU A 143 -20.27 20.58 -20.35
N SER A 144 -21.46 20.67 -19.76
CA SER A 144 -22.06 19.65 -18.90
C SER A 144 -22.99 18.68 -19.64
N PHE A 145 -23.24 18.88 -20.95
CA PHE A 145 -24.12 18.00 -21.70
C PHE A 145 -23.56 16.58 -21.79
N ALA A 146 -24.43 15.61 -21.52
CA ALA A 146 -24.15 14.19 -21.69
C ALA A 146 -24.12 13.80 -23.18
N TYR A 147 -24.87 14.52 -24.02
CA TYR A 147 -24.85 14.37 -25.47
C TYR A 147 -23.50 14.83 -26.06
N SER A 148 -22.92 13.98 -26.92
CA SER A 148 -21.70 14.30 -27.67
C SER A 148 -21.98 15.41 -28.71
N GLN A 149 -21.09 16.39 -28.80
CA GLN A 149 -21.20 17.53 -29.72
C GLN A 149 -20.28 17.30 -30.94
N GLY A 150 -20.87 17.05 -32.10
CA GLY A 150 -20.17 16.69 -33.33
C GLY A 150 -20.35 17.70 -34.48
N PRO A 151 -19.71 17.43 -35.63
CA PRO A 151 -19.93 18.19 -36.86
C PRO A 151 -21.34 17.97 -37.44
N PRO A 152 -21.89 18.94 -38.22
CA PRO A 152 -21.35 20.28 -38.47
C PRO A 152 -21.26 21.11 -37.19
N LYS A 153 -20.10 21.73 -37.00
CA LYS A 153 -19.82 22.62 -35.88
C LYS A 153 -19.31 23.94 -36.43
N GLY A 154 -19.72 25.04 -35.82
CA GLY A 154 -19.24 26.36 -36.21
C GLY A 154 -19.43 27.34 -35.08
N GLN A 155 -18.64 28.40 -35.13
CA GLN A 155 -18.66 29.48 -34.15
C GLN A 155 -18.51 30.80 -34.89
N THR A 156 -19.08 31.87 -34.34
CA THR A 156 -18.84 33.23 -34.84
C THR A 156 -17.33 33.50 -34.92
N LYS A 157 -16.87 34.09 -36.03
CA LYS A 157 -15.43 34.34 -36.25
C LYS A 157 -14.89 35.28 -35.18
N GLU A 158 -13.63 35.09 -34.82
CA GLU A 158 -12.93 35.98 -33.89
C GLU A 158 -12.99 37.44 -34.39
N GLY A 159 -13.40 38.36 -33.52
CA GLY A 159 -13.65 39.78 -33.86
C GLY A 159 -15.05 40.09 -34.42
N SER A 160 -15.94 39.11 -34.60
CA SER A 160 -17.33 39.32 -35.03
C SER A 160 -18.33 38.84 -33.98
N HIS A 161 -19.52 39.44 -33.94
CA HIS A 161 -20.57 39.13 -32.96
C HIS A 161 -21.96 39.05 -33.59
N VAL A 162 -22.88 38.45 -32.86
CA VAL A 162 -24.32 38.43 -33.17
C VAL A 162 -25.11 39.00 -32.01
N TYR A 163 -26.33 39.48 -32.27
CA TYR A 163 -27.27 39.91 -31.23
C TYR A 163 -28.37 38.87 -31.03
N CYS A 164 -28.79 38.71 -29.77
CA CYS A 164 -29.87 37.82 -29.38
C CYS A 164 -30.90 38.63 -28.59
N ARG A 165 -32.16 38.64 -29.03
CA ARG A 165 -33.25 39.43 -28.39
C ARG A 165 -33.49 39.10 -26.92
N LEU A 166 -33.07 37.91 -26.48
CA LEU A 166 -33.24 37.40 -25.11
C LEU A 166 -32.02 37.68 -24.22
N LEU A 167 -30.89 38.11 -24.79
CA LEU A 167 -29.68 38.45 -24.05
C LEU A 167 -29.52 39.97 -24.08
N ARG A 168 -30.01 40.60 -23.02
CA ARG A 168 -30.02 42.05 -22.83
C ARG A 168 -29.24 42.45 -21.60
N ASN A 169 -28.72 43.67 -21.62
CA ASN A 169 -28.19 44.33 -20.45
C ASN A 169 -29.32 44.51 -19.42
N ASP A 170 -29.09 44.07 -18.18
CA ASP A 170 -30.09 44.13 -17.11
C ASP A 170 -30.42 45.57 -16.67
N GLU A 171 -29.49 46.51 -16.85
CA GLU A 171 -29.67 47.93 -16.48
C GLU A 171 -30.29 48.74 -17.62
N THR A 172 -29.78 48.56 -18.85
CA THR A 172 -30.18 49.41 -19.99
C THR A 172 -31.27 48.79 -20.87
N GLY A 173 -31.49 47.47 -20.77
CA GLY A 173 -32.41 46.73 -21.63
C GLY A 173 -31.95 46.55 -23.08
N GLU A 174 -30.75 47.04 -23.43
CA GLU A 174 -30.19 46.93 -24.78
C GLU A 174 -29.65 45.53 -25.07
N GLU A 175 -29.64 45.11 -26.33
CA GLU A 175 -29.10 43.80 -26.74
C GLU A 175 -27.58 43.79 -26.63
N VAL A 176 -27.03 42.73 -26.02
CA VAL A 176 -25.57 42.62 -25.85
C VAL A 176 -24.91 41.85 -27.01
N PRO A 177 -23.69 42.22 -27.41
CA PRO A 177 -22.89 41.42 -28.34
C PRO A 177 -22.66 40.00 -27.82
N CYS A 178 -23.02 39.00 -28.62
CA CYS A 178 -22.92 37.59 -28.28
C CYS A 178 -22.05 36.82 -29.27
N ARG A 179 -21.44 35.76 -28.77
CA ARG A 179 -20.80 34.70 -29.53
C ARG A 179 -21.79 33.56 -29.71
N GLU A 180 -21.99 33.16 -30.96
CA GLU A 180 -22.81 32.01 -31.31
C GLU A 180 -21.92 30.80 -31.58
N SER A 181 -22.34 29.64 -31.08
CA SER A 181 -21.78 28.35 -31.47
C SER A 181 -22.89 27.36 -31.80
N HIS A 182 -22.71 26.55 -32.85
CA HIS A 182 -23.66 25.51 -33.23
C HIS A 182 -22.97 24.15 -33.35
N TYR A 183 -23.70 23.11 -32.99
CA TYR A 183 -23.25 21.72 -33.01
C TYR A 183 -24.43 20.81 -33.38
N THR A 184 -24.14 19.67 -33.98
CA THR A 184 -25.09 18.57 -34.12
C THR A 184 -24.79 17.55 -33.05
N TYR A 185 -25.82 17.03 -32.38
CA TYR A 185 -25.64 15.89 -31.50
C TYR A 185 -25.25 14.66 -32.32
N GLN A 186 -24.69 13.63 -31.69
CA GLN A 186 -24.35 12.37 -32.37
C GLN A 186 -25.10 11.23 -31.67
N GLU A 187 -25.40 10.15 -32.42
CA GLU A 187 -26.14 8.93 -32.03
C GLU A 187 -27.57 8.79 -32.67
N ALA A 188 -27.99 7.60 -33.13
CA ALA A 188 -29.34 7.18 -33.60
C ALA A 188 -29.85 5.88 -32.91
N ALA A 189 -31.12 5.55 -33.04
CA ALA A 189 -31.88 4.35 -32.61
C ALA A 189 -33.27 4.37 -33.30
N LYS A 190 -34.08 3.35 -33.00
CA LYS A 190 -35.39 3.11 -33.60
C LYS A 190 -36.53 3.91 -32.95
N THR A 191 -36.35 4.44 -31.74
CA THR A 191 -37.36 5.25 -31.02
C THR A 191 -36.84 6.65 -30.69
N PRO A 192 -37.45 7.71 -31.23
CA PRO A 192 -37.04 9.08 -30.93
C PRO A 192 -37.39 9.46 -29.49
N HIS A 193 -36.50 10.22 -28.83
CA HIS A 193 -36.75 10.86 -27.55
C HIS A 193 -36.51 12.37 -27.63
N THR A 194 -37.32 13.14 -26.90
CA THR A 194 -37.22 14.60 -26.80
C THR A 194 -36.87 15.09 -25.39
N GLN A 195 -36.99 14.20 -24.41
CA GLN A 195 -36.68 14.42 -23.02
C GLN A 195 -36.15 13.12 -22.41
N VAL A 196 -35.25 13.26 -21.43
CA VAL A 196 -34.77 12.14 -20.62
C VAL A 196 -35.48 12.14 -19.27
N THR A 197 -36.03 10.98 -18.89
CA THR A 197 -36.65 10.75 -17.57
C THR A 197 -35.93 9.63 -16.83
N GLN A 198 -36.24 9.45 -15.54
CA GLN A 198 -35.71 8.33 -14.75
C GLN A 198 -36.09 6.97 -15.36
N GLU A 199 -37.27 6.87 -15.96
CA GLU A 199 -37.71 5.68 -16.70
C GLU A 199 -36.88 5.44 -17.96
N SER A 200 -36.48 6.50 -18.68
CA SER A 200 -35.58 6.36 -19.84
C SER A 200 -34.26 5.69 -19.45
N PHE A 201 -33.70 6.03 -18.28
CA PHE A 201 -32.51 5.34 -17.76
C PHE A 201 -32.79 3.93 -17.30
N LYS A 202 -33.91 3.67 -16.61
CA LYS A 202 -34.29 2.31 -16.20
C LYS A 202 -34.43 1.39 -17.42
N LEU A 203 -35.10 1.85 -18.48
CA LEU A 203 -35.23 1.09 -19.73
C LEU A 203 -33.87 0.84 -20.40
N ARG A 204 -33.00 1.87 -20.43
CA ARG A 204 -31.64 1.74 -20.97
C ARG A 204 -30.80 0.73 -20.19
N VAL A 205 -30.86 0.78 -18.86
CA VAL A 205 -30.13 -0.13 -17.96
C VAL A 205 -30.72 -1.53 -18.04
N GLN A 206 -32.05 -1.71 -18.11
CA GLN A 206 -32.71 -3.01 -18.31
C GLN A 206 -32.36 -3.65 -19.66
N GLN A 207 -32.16 -2.86 -20.71
CA GLN A 207 -31.65 -3.37 -22.00
C GLN A 207 -30.22 -3.90 -21.87
N VAL A 208 -29.34 -3.17 -21.17
CA VAL A 208 -27.95 -3.61 -20.92
C VAL A 208 -27.90 -4.79 -19.95
N GLN A 209 -28.74 -4.79 -18.91
CA GLN A 209 -28.82 -5.87 -17.94
C GLN A 209 -29.38 -7.15 -18.54
N ARG A 210 -30.32 -7.10 -19.49
CA ARG A 210 -30.78 -8.30 -20.20
C ARG A 210 -29.66 -9.01 -20.99
N LEU A 211 -28.60 -8.29 -21.35
CA LEU A 211 -27.39 -8.84 -21.98
C LEU A 211 -26.35 -9.34 -20.96
N GLN A 212 -26.49 -8.99 -19.68
CA GLN A 212 -25.53 -9.28 -18.60
C GLN A 212 -26.12 -10.14 -17.48
N SER A 213 -27.44 -10.34 -17.48
CA SER A 213 -28.11 -11.32 -16.65
C SER A 213 -27.53 -12.66 -17.04
N ALA A 214 -26.90 -13.33 -16.06
CA ALA A 214 -26.41 -14.68 -16.23
C ALA A 214 -27.56 -15.51 -16.83
N GLY A 215 -27.38 -15.92 -18.09
CA GLY A 215 -28.23 -16.96 -18.64
C GLY A 215 -28.06 -18.26 -17.87
N PRO A 216 -28.64 -19.35 -18.37
CA PRO A 216 -28.29 -20.69 -17.91
C PRO A 216 -26.77 -20.87 -17.83
N ALA A 217 -26.30 -21.75 -16.96
CA ALA A 217 -24.86 -22.00 -16.78
C ALA A 217 -24.14 -22.34 -18.10
N GLU A 218 -24.87 -22.93 -19.05
CA GLU A 218 -24.44 -23.24 -20.43
C GLU A 218 -24.08 -21.99 -21.23
N GLN A 219 -24.88 -20.92 -21.20
CA GLN A 219 -24.55 -19.65 -21.85
C GLN A 219 -23.24 -19.06 -21.30
N ALA A 220 -23.10 -19.02 -19.97
CA ALA A 220 -21.91 -18.48 -19.34
C ALA A 220 -20.66 -19.32 -19.63
N LEU A 221 -20.81 -20.65 -19.77
CA LEU A 221 -19.73 -21.56 -20.14
C LEU A 221 -19.27 -21.32 -21.58
N LEU A 222 -20.21 -21.24 -22.53
CA LEU A 222 -19.92 -20.99 -23.94
C LEU A 222 -19.23 -19.63 -24.16
N GLU A 223 -19.79 -18.55 -23.60
CA GLU A 223 -19.21 -17.20 -23.71
C GLU A 223 -17.79 -17.13 -23.12
N LYS A 224 -17.58 -17.82 -21.99
CA LYS A 224 -16.27 -17.89 -21.34
C LYS A 224 -15.26 -18.68 -22.17
N SER A 225 -15.64 -19.84 -22.71
CA SER A 225 -14.79 -20.63 -23.62
C SER A 225 -14.42 -19.82 -24.87
N LEU A 226 -15.39 -19.18 -25.52
CA LEU A 226 -15.14 -18.38 -26.72
C LEU A 226 -14.25 -17.16 -26.44
N SER A 227 -14.48 -16.46 -25.33
CA SER A 227 -13.63 -15.35 -24.87
C SER A 227 -12.19 -15.79 -24.62
N TYR A 228 -12.01 -16.99 -24.06
CA TYR A 228 -10.70 -17.55 -23.76
C TYR A 228 -9.94 -17.94 -25.02
N TYR A 229 -10.60 -18.61 -25.99
CA TYR A 229 -10.04 -18.86 -27.32
C TYR A 229 -9.61 -17.57 -28.02
N ARG A 230 -10.47 -16.54 -28.00
CA ARG A 230 -10.19 -15.23 -28.56
C ARG A 230 -8.95 -14.59 -27.94
N ALA A 231 -8.80 -14.65 -26.62
CA ALA A 231 -7.63 -14.09 -25.95
C ALA A 231 -6.32 -14.69 -26.50
N TYR A 232 -6.30 -16.00 -26.77
CA TYR A 232 -5.17 -16.66 -27.39
C TYR A 232 -4.93 -16.25 -28.84
N LYS A 233 -5.98 -16.08 -29.65
CA LYS A 233 -5.85 -15.55 -31.02
C LYS A 233 -5.31 -14.12 -31.06
N VAL A 234 -5.60 -13.30 -30.05
CA VAL A 234 -5.15 -11.90 -29.97
C VAL A 234 -3.72 -11.77 -29.44
N LEU A 235 -3.39 -12.51 -28.38
CA LEU A 235 -2.12 -12.37 -27.68
C LEU A 235 -1.02 -13.31 -28.22
N GLY A 236 -1.40 -14.41 -28.86
CA GLY A 236 -0.48 -15.49 -29.21
C GLY A 236 0.14 -16.12 -27.95
N CYS A 237 1.34 -16.66 -28.07
CA CYS A 237 2.01 -17.31 -26.95
C CYS A 237 2.80 -16.35 -26.03
N LEU A 238 2.93 -15.07 -26.42
CA LEU A 238 3.73 -14.02 -25.74
C LEU A 238 5.23 -14.33 -25.54
N GLY A 239 5.72 -15.48 -26.00
CA GLY A 239 7.13 -15.85 -26.00
C GLY A 239 7.97 -14.96 -26.93
N PRO A 240 9.31 -15.00 -26.83
CA PRO A 240 10.20 -14.19 -27.66
C PRO A 240 10.07 -14.56 -29.15
N SER A 241 10.30 -13.60 -30.03
CA SER A 241 10.40 -13.86 -31.48
C SER A 241 11.62 -14.72 -31.76
N ALA A 242 11.44 -15.81 -32.51
CA ALA A 242 12.52 -16.75 -32.82
C ALA A 242 13.66 -16.05 -33.60
N PRO A 243 14.94 -16.35 -33.30
CA PRO A 243 16.04 -16.02 -34.20
C PRO A 243 16.02 -17.00 -35.38
N SER A 244 15.88 -16.47 -36.60
CA SER A 244 16.07 -17.13 -37.90
C SER A 244 15.18 -18.33 -38.25
N ALA A 245 14.17 -18.07 -39.06
CA ALA A 245 13.79 -18.92 -40.20
C ALA A 245 13.45 -17.98 -41.38
N ASP A 246 13.93 -18.32 -42.57
CA ASP A 246 13.81 -17.55 -43.81
C ASP A 246 12.40 -16.99 -44.03
N GLN A 247 12.33 -15.67 -44.28
CA GLN A 247 11.12 -14.99 -44.76
C GLN A 247 10.90 -15.34 -46.24
N SER A 248 10.45 -16.56 -46.52
CA SER A 248 9.83 -16.91 -47.80
C SER A 248 8.39 -17.36 -47.56
N GLY A 249 7.52 -16.37 -47.37
CA GLY A 249 6.10 -16.58 -47.16
C GLY A 249 5.44 -15.28 -46.76
N THR A 250 5.17 -14.40 -47.74
CA THR A 250 4.17 -13.34 -47.59
C THR A 250 2.81 -14.00 -47.37
N VAL A 251 2.50 -14.35 -46.12
CA VAL A 251 1.14 -14.66 -45.70
C VAL A 251 0.38 -13.35 -45.80
N SER A 252 -0.62 -13.33 -46.70
CA SER A 252 -1.60 -12.25 -46.77
C SER A 252 -2.13 -11.98 -45.36
N PRO A 253 -2.04 -10.74 -44.84
CA PRO A 253 -2.65 -10.42 -43.55
C PRO A 253 -4.12 -10.82 -43.59
N THR A 254 -4.56 -11.74 -42.72
CA THR A 254 -5.97 -11.99 -42.51
C THR A 254 -6.66 -10.68 -42.10
N GLU A 255 -7.91 -10.47 -42.51
CA GLU A 255 -8.66 -9.25 -42.17
C GLU A 255 -8.67 -8.97 -40.66
N TRP A 256 -8.66 -10.04 -39.86
CA TRP A 256 -8.48 -10.00 -38.40
C TRP A 256 -7.18 -9.31 -37.94
N ALA A 257 -6.04 -9.61 -38.57
CA ALA A 257 -4.75 -9.00 -38.21
C ALA A 257 -4.74 -7.49 -38.51
N ALA A 258 -5.34 -7.09 -39.63
CA ALA A 258 -5.51 -5.69 -40.01
C ALA A 258 -6.47 -4.94 -39.05
N GLN A 259 -7.53 -5.60 -38.57
CA GLN A 259 -8.42 -5.05 -37.53
C GLN A 259 -7.68 -4.88 -36.19
N LEU A 260 -6.78 -5.80 -35.84
CA LEU A 260 -5.97 -5.74 -34.62
C LEU A 260 -4.96 -4.58 -34.63
N GLU A 261 -4.41 -4.21 -35.79
CA GLU A 261 -3.57 -3.01 -35.91
C GLU A 261 -4.37 -1.72 -35.69
N LYS A 262 -5.60 -1.63 -36.21
CA LYS A 262 -6.50 -0.50 -35.94
C LYS A 262 -6.78 -0.34 -34.44
N PHE A 263 -6.92 -1.46 -33.70
CA PHE A 263 -7.11 -1.46 -32.25
C PHE A 263 -5.95 -0.80 -31.48
N ARG A 264 -4.72 -0.96 -31.96
CA ARG A 264 -3.50 -0.54 -31.24
C ARG A 264 -3.27 0.97 -31.24
N ARG A 265 -4.01 1.77 -32.04
CA ARG A 265 -3.93 3.24 -32.08
C ARG A 265 -2.50 3.81 -32.10
N GLY A 266 -1.61 3.17 -32.86
CA GLY A 266 -0.20 3.59 -32.98
C GLY A 266 0.74 3.10 -31.87
N ALA A 267 0.29 2.27 -30.92
CA ALA A 267 1.18 1.58 -29.99
C ALA A 267 1.99 0.51 -30.74
N LYS A 268 3.33 0.65 -30.74
CA LYS A 268 4.23 -0.34 -31.36
C LYS A 268 4.11 -1.67 -30.61
N PRO A 269 3.76 -2.79 -31.28
CA PRO A 269 3.72 -4.09 -30.62
C PRO A 269 5.12 -4.49 -30.16
N LYS A 270 5.21 -5.17 -29.02
CA LYS A 270 6.42 -5.95 -28.72
C LYS A 270 6.49 -7.08 -29.74
N SER A 271 7.66 -7.32 -30.32
CA SER A 271 7.88 -8.49 -31.18
C SER A 271 7.69 -9.75 -30.33
N THR A 272 6.57 -10.44 -30.54
CA THR A 272 6.26 -11.72 -29.90
C THR A 272 6.43 -12.85 -30.89
N CYS A 273 6.40 -14.07 -30.39
CA CYS A 273 6.41 -15.30 -31.18
C CYS A 273 5.21 -15.37 -32.15
N ASN A 274 5.46 -15.88 -33.37
CA ASN A 274 4.46 -16.12 -34.43
C ASN A 274 4.02 -17.60 -34.51
N GLY A 275 4.38 -18.42 -33.54
CA GLY A 275 4.14 -19.86 -33.59
C GLY A 275 2.66 -20.22 -33.41
N ARG A 276 2.20 -21.24 -34.13
CA ARG A 276 0.83 -21.79 -34.01
C ARG A 276 0.56 -22.27 -32.58
N LEU A 277 -0.65 -22.02 -32.10
CA LEU A 277 -1.18 -22.59 -30.86
C LEU A 277 -1.92 -23.89 -31.19
N ILE A 278 -1.61 -24.93 -30.42
CA ILE A 278 -2.09 -26.30 -30.62
C ILE A 278 -2.82 -26.73 -29.35
N PHE A 279 -4.05 -27.19 -29.53
CA PHE A 279 -4.81 -27.91 -28.51
C PHE A 279 -4.43 -29.39 -28.59
N ASP A 280 -4.12 -30.00 -27.45
CA ASP A 280 -3.53 -31.34 -27.42
C ASP A 280 -3.85 -32.04 -26.08
N TYR A 281 -3.63 -33.34 -26.01
CA TYR A 281 -3.85 -34.16 -24.81
C TYR A 281 -2.55 -34.78 -24.34
N ASN A 282 -2.28 -34.72 -23.03
CA ASN A 282 -1.13 -35.42 -22.48
C ASN A 282 -1.42 -36.94 -22.40
N TYR A 283 -0.42 -37.72 -22.00
CA TYR A 283 -0.54 -39.18 -21.85
C TYR A 283 -1.57 -39.63 -20.80
N GLU A 284 -2.03 -38.72 -19.94
CA GLU A 284 -3.06 -38.94 -18.91
C GLU A 284 -4.46 -38.54 -19.41
N GLY A 285 -4.60 -38.15 -20.68
CA GLY A 285 -5.85 -37.66 -21.26
C GLY A 285 -6.22 -36.24 -20.83
N ARG A 286 -5.27 -35.47 -20.30
CA ARG A 286 -5.50 -34.10 -19.85
C ARG A 286 -5.27 -33.11 -21.00
N ALA A 287 -6.33 -32.38 -21.37
CA ALA A 287 -6.27 -31.32 -22.37
C ALA A 287 -5.34 -30.17 -21.97
N PHE A 288 -4.59 -29.62 -22.93
CA PHE A 288 -3.71 -28.47 -22.76
C PHE A 288 -3.52 -27.69 -24.07
N ILE A 289 -3.13 -26.42 -23.97
CA ILE A 289 -2.79 -25.56 -25.11
C ILE A 289 -1.29 -25.28 -25.07
N ARG A 290 -0.59 -25.52 -26.16
CA ARG A 290 0.84 -25.20 -26.29
C ARG A 290 1.15 -24.41 -27.56
N CYS A 291 2.22 -23.64 -27.52
CA CYS A 291 2.84 -23.13 -28.74
C CYS A 291 3.62 -24.25 -29.43
N GLU A 292 3.64 -24.27 -30.76
CA GLU A 292 4.44 -25.23 -31.53
C GLU A 292 5.94 -25.18 -31.24
N HIS A 293 6.46 -24.01 -30.82
CA HIS A 293 7.87 -23.84 -30.43
C HIS A 293 8.16 -24.26 -28.98
N PHE A 294 7.14 -24.55 -28.17
CA PHE A 294 7.35 -25.04 -26.81
C PHE A 294 7.98 -26.43 -26.84
N SER A 295 9.09 -26.62 -26.11
CA SER A 295 9.73 -27.92 -25.96
C SER A 295 10.13 -28.17 -24.51
N ALA A 296 9.60 -29.25 -23.93
CA ALA A 296 9.94 -29.70 -22.59
C ALA A 296 11.31 -30.40 -22.50
N ARG A 297 11.92 -30.73 -23.64
CA ARG A 297 13.22 -31.44 -23.71
C ARG A 297 14.34 -30.57 -23.12
N PRO A 298 15.37 -31.16 -22.49
CA PRO A 298 16.56 -30.41 -22.06
C PRO A 298 17.18 -29.65 -23.24
N GLY A 299 17.35 -28.33 -23.10
CA GLY A 299 17.82 -27.43 -24.17
C GLY A 299 16.74 -26.89 -25.12
N GLY A 300 15.46 -27.26 -24.91
CA GLY A 300 14.32 -26.72 -25.66
C GLY A 300 13.82 -25.36 -25.14
N ALA A 301 13.06 -24.63 -25.97
CA ALA A 301 12.49 -23.33 -25.63
C ALA A 301 11.29 -23.49 -24.67
N ARG A 302 11.54 -23.21 -23.38
CA ARG A 302 10.55 -23.30 -22.27
C ARG A 302 9.85 -21.98 -21.95
N ASP A 303 10.24 -20.91 -22.63
CA ASP A 303 9.73 -19.55 -22.54
C ASP A 303 8.54 -19.27 -23.48
N HIS A 304 8.05 -20.31 -24.18
CA HIS A 304 6.82 -20.29 -24.95
C HIS A 304 5.64 -20.91 -24.17
N LEU A 305 4.41 -20.58 -24.58
CA LEU A 305 3.18 -21.01 -23.90
C LEU A 305 3.04 -22.54 -23.83
N CYS A 306 2.72 -23.04 -22.63
CA CYS A 306 2.15 -24.35 -22.36
C CYS A 306 1.21 -24.21 -21.16
N SER A 307 -0.11 -24.31 -21.38
CA SER A 307 -1.15 -24.07 -20.39
C SER A 307 -2.09 -25.24 -20.26
N PHE A 308 -2.23 -25.76 -19.03
CA PHE A 308 -3.20 -26.80 -18.66
C PHE A 308 -4.49 -26.21 -18.08
N GLU A 309 -4.75 -24.91 -18.25
CA GLU A 309 -5.95 -24.27 -17.66
C GLU A 309 -7.26 -24.81 -18.24
N VAL A 310 -7.25 -25.27 -19.50
CA VAL A 310 -8.43 -25.84 -20.16
C VAL A 310 -8.95 -27.09 -19.45
N SER A 311 -8.07 -27.88 -18.86
CA SER A 311 -8.44 -29.14 -18.17
C SER A 311 -8.85 -28.97 -16.71
N ASN A 312 -8.99 -27.74 -16.22
CA ASN A 312 -9.45 -27.48 -14.85
C ASN A 312 -10.99 -27.59 -14.70
N GLY A 313 -11.71 -28.05 -15.73
CA GLY A 313 -13.17 -28.18 -15.72
C GLY A 313 -13.93 -26.85 -15.73
N LEU A 314 -13.24 -25.76 -16.11
CA LEU A 314 -13.77 -24.39 -16.08
C LEU A 314 -14.24 -23.89 -17.45
N TYR A 315 -14.04 -24.69 -18.50
CA TYR A 315 -14.32 -24.37 -19.89
C TYR A 315 -14.96 -25.58 -20.56
N ASP A 316 -15.81 -25.32 -21.55
CA ASP A 316 -16.22 -26.33 -22.51
C ASP A 316 -15.00 -26.76 -23.33
N THR A 317 -14.55 -27.99 -23.11
CA THR A 317 -13.30 -28.52 -23.67
C THR A 317 -13.51 -28.94 -25.13
N ASP A 318 -14.67 -29.51 -25.43
CA ASP A 318 -15.03 -30.01 -26.76
C ASP A 318 -15.25 -28.83 -27.72
N TYR A 319 -15.92 -27.77 -27.26
CA TYR A 319 -16.07 -26.55 -28.06
C TYR A 319 -14.72 -25.83 -28.28
N LEU A 320 -13.83 -25.82 -27.28
CA LEU A 320 -12.48 -25.25 -27.45
C LEU A 320 -11.64 -26.05 -28.43
N GLU A 321 -11.69 -27.38 -28.37
CA GLU A 321 -11.01 -28.28 -29.31
C GLU A 321 -11.48 -27.99 -30.74
N ALA A 322 -12.80 -27.98 -30.97
CA ALA A 322 -13.39 -27.64 -32.26
C ALA A 322 -12.90 -26.27 -32.79
N LEU A 323 -12.82 -25.25 -31.93
CA LEU A 323 -12.31 -23.92 -32.29
C LEU A 323 -10.81 -23.91 -32.64
N PHE A 324 -9.97 -24.71 -31.99
CA PHE A 324 -8.53 -24.77 -32.29
C PHE A 324 -8.21 -25.65 -33.50
N GLU A 325 -9.03 -26.66 -33.78
CA GLU A 325 -8.91 -27.55 -34.93
C GLU A 325 -9.59 -27.01 -36.19
N ASP A 326 -10.42 -25.96 -36.06
CA ASP A 326 -11.21 -25.37 -37.15
C ASP A 326 -12.28 -26.35 -37.68
N ASP A 327 -12.89 -27.13 -36.78
CA ASP A 327 -13.98 -28.06 -37.07
C ASP A 327 -15.30 -27.29 -37.24
N GLY A 328 -15.59 -26.91 -38.49
CA GLY A 328 -16.76 -26.10 -38.82
C GLY A 328 -18.11 -26.75 -38.49
N ASP A 329 -18.21 -28.09 -38.56
CA ASP A 329 -19.46 -28.80 -38.29
C ASP A 329 -19.76 -28.81 -36.78
N ALA A 330 -18.76 -29.14 -35.96
CA ALA A 330 -18.88 -29.12 -34.50
C ALA A 330 -19.12 -27.70 -33.98
N ILE A 331 -18.37 -26.69 -34.47
CA ILE A 331 -18.59 -25.28 -34.12
C ILE A 331 -20.02 -24.86 -34.42
N SER A 332 -20.55 -25.25 -35.59
CA SER A 332 -21.90 -24.90 -36.02
C SER A 332 -22.97 -25.51 -35.11
N GLU A 333 -22.79 -26.73 -34.61
CA GLU A 333 -23.72 -27.36 -33.69
C GLU A 333 -23.85 -26.57 -32.37
N TYR A 334 -22.71 -26.23 -31.75
CA TYR A 334 -22.68 -25.42 -30.52
C TYR A 334 -23.28 -24.03 -30.72
N GLU A 335 -22.89 -23.34 -31.80
CA GLU A 335 -23.32 -21.96 -32.04
C GLU A 335 -24.78 -21.85 -32.49
N ASN A 336 -25.31 -22.82 -33.25
CA ASN A 336 -26.73 -22.85 -33.60
C ASN A 336 -27.61 -23.20 -32.40
N ALA A 337 -27.20 -24.15 -31.56
CA ALA A 337 -27.92 -24.44 -30.31
C ALA A 337 -27.97 -23.20 -29.39
N ALA A 338 -26.88 -22.44 -29.31
CA ALA A 338 -26.86 -21.16 -28.61
C ALA A 338 -27.79 -20.12 -29.24
N MET A 339 -27.83 -20.05 -30.58
CA MET A 339 -28.68 -19.13 -31.33
C MET A 339 -30.17 -19.40 -31.11
N ASP A 340 -30.59 -20.66 -31.10
CA ASP A 340 -31.98 -21.07 -30.86
C ASP A 340 -32.47 -20.63 -29.46
N GLU A 341 -31.56 -20.64 -28.48
CA GLU A 341 -31.78 -20.14 -27.13
C GLU A 341 -31.56 -18.62 -26.99
N GLY A 342 -31.21 -17.93 -28.09
CA GLY A 342 -31.12 -16.48 -28.16
C GLY A 342 -29.82 -15.86 -27.63
N TYR A 343 -28.73 -16.63 -27.54
CA TYR A 343 -27.40 -16.14 -27.16
C TYR A 343 -26.28 -16.63 -28.12
N GLY A 344 -25.03 -16.22 -27.88
CA GLY A 344 -23.89 -16.63 -28.71
C GLY A 344 -23.60 -15.73 -29.92
N PRO A 345 -22.54 -16.04 -30.69
CA PRO A 345 -21.97 -15.12 -31.69
C PRO A 345 -22.81 -14.97 -32.97
N LEU A 346 -23.81 -15.82 -33.17
CA LEU A 346 -24.75 -15.78 -34.31
C LEU A 346 -25.96 -14.85 -34.08
N VAL A 347 -26.22 -14.45 -32.83
CA VAL A 347 -27.39 -13.63 -32.49
C VAL A 347 -27.18 -12.16 -32.81
N SER A 348 -28.24 -11.47 -33.20
CA SER A 348 -28.20 -10.03 -33.48
C SER A 348 -27.79 -9.24 -32.23
N CYS A 349 -26.63 -8.59 -32.28
CA CYS A 349 -26.12 -7.84 -31.15
C CYS A 349 -26.89 -6.53 -30.92
N THR A 350 -27.25 -6.27 -29.66
CA THR A 350 -27.93 -5.04 -29.22
C THR A 350 -27.04 -4.15 -28.33
N ASN A 351 -25.74 -4.46 -28.27
CA ASN A 351 -24.80 -3.68 -27.49
C ASN A 351 -24.63 -2.27 -28.08
N VAL A 352 -24.77 -1.27 -27.22
CA VAL A 352 -24.60 0.14 -27.57
C VAL A 352 -23.77 0.80 -26.47
N ALA A 353 -22.80 1.61 -26.85
CA ALA A 353 -21.99 2.41 -25.95
C ALA A 353 -22.10 3.90 -26.29
N ASN A 354 -21.84 4.79 -25.33
CA ASN A 354 -21.77 6.22 -25.63
C ASN A 354 -20.65 6.48 -26.64
N PHE A 355 -20.83 7.43 -27.56
CA PHE A 355 -19.84 7.83 -28.56
C PHE A 355 -18.49 8.22 -27.93
N ASN A 356 -18.53 8.91 -26.79
CA ASN A 356 -17.32 9.33 -26.06
C ASN A 356 -16.52 8.17 -25.42
N THR A 357 -17.01 6.93 -25.45
CA THR A 357 -16.23 5.77 -24.96
C THR A 357 -15.04 5.45 -25.85
N GLN A 358 -15.01 6.01 -27.08
CA GLN A 358 -13.97 5.78 -28.08
C GLN A 358 -13.72 4.29 -28.38
N LYS A 359 -14.60 3.36 -28.00
CA LYS A 359 -14.41 1.94 -28.37
C LYS A 359 -14.54 1.81 -29.89
N LEU A 360 -13.65 1.05 -30.51
CA LEU A 360 -13.71 0.80 -31.96
C LEU A 360 -14.55 -0.44 -32.27
N ASN A 361 -14.50 -1.46 -31.41
CA ASN A 361 -15.13 -2.75 -31.65
C ASN A 361 -16.10 -3.09 -30.53
N CYS A 362 -17.06 -3.95 -30.84
CA CYS A 362 -17.98 -4.51 -29.87
C CYS A 362 -17.20 -5.36 -28.84
N PRO A 363 -17.56 -5.30 -27.54
CA PRO A 363 -17.05 -6.23 -26.55
C PRO A 363 -17.52 -7.67 -26.79
N CYS A 364 -18.70 -7.87 -27.40
CA CYS A 364 -19.27 -9.18 -27.73
C CYS A 364 -18.56 -9.81 -28.92
N GLU A 365 -18.61 -11.13 -28.97
CA GLU A 365 -18.12 -11.98 -30.04
C GLU A 365 -19.14 -12.02 -31.18
N HIS A 366 -18.66 -12.03 -32.42
CA HIS A 366 -19.49 -12.00 -33.63
C HIS A 366 -18.92 -12.91 -34.70
N ARG A 367 -19.79 -13.52 -35.51
CA ARG A 367 -19.42 -14.18 -36.77
C ARG A 367 -19.69 -13.25 -37.97
N ALA A 368 -18.81 -13.27 -38.97
CA ALA A 368 -19.00 -12.63 -40.26
C ALA A 368 -19.92 -13.47 -41.16
N GLN A 369 -20.28 -12.94 -42.34
CA GLN A 369 -21.18 -13.63 -43.28
C GLN A 369 -20.59 -14.93 -43.85
N ASP A 370 -19.27 -15.06 -43.85
CA ASP A 370 -18.50 -16.25 -44.24
C ASP A 370 -18.28 -17.23 -43.08
N GLY A 371 -18.79 -16.93 -41.88
CA GLY A 371 -18.61 -17.74 -40.69
C GLY A 371 -17.31 -17.48 -39.92
N GLU A 372 -16.46 -16.52 -40.33
CA GLU A 372 -15.26 -16.20 -39.53
C GLU A 372 -15.62 -15.44 -38.24
N LEU A 373 -14.91 -15.73 -37.14
CA LEU A 373 -15.05 -14.95 -35.92
C LEU A 373 -14.38 -13.58 -36.12
N ILE A 374 -15.13 -12.49 -35.92
CA ILE A 374 -14.66 -11.11 -36.18
C ILE A 374 -14.76 -10.19 -34.96
N LEU A 375 -13.89 -9.18 -34.92
CA LEU A 375 -14.03 -8.04 -34.02
C LEU A 375 -14.97 -7.00 -34.67
N ALA A 376 -16.28 -7.20 -34.56
CA ALA A 376 -17.23 -6.30 -35.21
C ALA A 376 -16.99 -4.83 -34.83
N GLU A 377 -16.83 -3.96 -35.83
CA GLU A 377 -16.66 -2.52 -35.63
C GLU A 377 -17.97 -1.92 -35.12
N MET A 378 -17.89 -1.03 -34.14
CA MET A 378 -19.07 -0.33 -33.64
C MET A 378 -19.54 0.69 -34.67
N LEU A 379 -20.79 0.56 -35.08
CA LEU A 379 -21.40 1.47 -36.06
C LEU A 379 -21.79 2.80 -35.40
N HIS A 380 -21.47 3.90 -36.09
CA HIS A 380 -21.95 5.22 -35.69
C HIS A 380 -23.41 5.39 -36.05
N LEU A 381 -24.20 5.72 -35.04
CA LEU A 381 -25.60 6.03 -35.21
C LEU A 381 -25.71 7.58 -35.41
N PRO A 382 -26.33 8.13 -36.47
CA PRO A 382 -26.37 9.59 -36.70
C PRO A 382 -27.54 10.30 -35.98
N CYS A 383 -27.30 11.44 -35.31
CA CYS A 383 -28.36 12.26 -34.72
C CYS A 383 -28.66 13.49 -35.59
N GLY A 384 -29.94 13.76 -35.84
CA GLY A 384 -30.38 14.96 -36.54
C GLY A 384 -30.65 16.15 -35.62
N SER A 385 -30.50 15.98 -34.30
CA SER A 385 -30.78 17.02 -33.33
C SER A 385 -29.63 18.04 -33.29
N THR A 386 -29.97 19.33 -33.28
CA THR A 386 -28.98 20.42 -33.30
C THR A 386 -29.10 21.28 -32.05
N VAL A 387 -27.96 21.83 -31.63
CA VAL A 387 -27.89 22.77 -30.52
C VAL A 387 -27.13 24.03 -30.92
N ARG A 388 -27.72 25.19 -30.62
CA ARG A 388 -27.10 26.50 -30.76
C ARG A 388 -26.96 27.14 -29.38
N CYS A 389 -25.79 27.70 -29.10
CA CYS A 389 -25.51 28.39 -27.85
C CYS A 389 -25.14 29.83 -28.14
N PHE A 390 -25.84 30.77 -27.50
CA PHE A 390 -25.57 32.20 -27.52
C PHE A 390 -25.00 32.60 -26.16
N GLU A 391 -23.78 33.11 -26.17
CA GLU A 391 -23.03 33.51 -24.98
C GLU A 391 -22.60 34.97 -25.12
N PRO A 392 -22.89 35.87 -24.16
CA PRO A 392 -22.37 37.23 -24.17
C PRO A 392 -20.84 37.26 -24.29
N LEU A 393 -20.30 38.27 -25.01
CA LEU A 393 -18.86 38.53 -25.01
C LEU A 393 -18.37 38.86 -23.60
N GLU A 394 -17.10 38.61 -23.33
CA GLU A 394 -16.52 38.69 -21.98
C GLU A 394 -16.78 40.02 -21.27
N ALA A 395 -16.65 41.15 -21.99
CA ALA A 395 -16.90 42.49 -21.47
C ALA A 395 -18.38 42.76 -21.07
N TYR A 396 -19.32 41.93 -21.50
CA TYR A 396 -20.76 42.10 -21.27
C TYR A 396 -21.36 41.08 -20.32
N ARG A 397 -20.54 40.18 -19.74
CA ARG A 397 -21.02 39.12 -18.84
C ARG A 397 -21.54 39.63 -17.50
N GLU A 398 -21.01 40.76 -17.02
CA GLU A 398 -21.52 41.41 -15.79
C GLU A 398 -22.89 42.02 -16.03
N ALA A 399 -23.06 42.72 -17.16
CA ALA A 399 -24.31 43.36 -17.54
C ALA A 399 -25.38 42.37 -18.03
N CYS A 400 -24.98 41.20 -18.53
CA CYS A 400 -25.88 40.12 -18.97
C CYS A 400 -25.33 38.76 -18.51
N PRO A 401 -25.64 38.32 -17.28
CA PRO A 401 -25.13 37.08 -16.70
C PRO A 401 -25.90 35.84 -17.22
N ARG A 402 -26.35 35.84 -18.48
CA ARG A 402 -27.24 34.81 -19.03
C ARG A 402 -26.67 34.18 -20.29
N VAL A 403 -26.88 32.88 -20.43
CA VAL A 403 -26.57 32.10 -21.63
C VAL A 403 -27.83 31.45 -22.14
N LEU A 404 -28.06 31.53 -23.46
CA LEU A 404 -29.18 30.87 -24.10
C LEU A 404 -28.72 29.66 -24.90
N ILE A 405 -29.39 28.54 -24.69
CA ILE A 405 -29.21 27.32 -25.47
C ILE A 405 -30.50 27.02 -26.22
N VAL A 406 -30.41 26.76 -27.52
CA VAL A 406 -31.54 26.45 -28.39
C VAL A 406 -31.34 25.06 -28.99
N CYS A 407 -32.24 24.14 -28.67
CA CYS A 407 -32.24 22.75 -29.15
C CYS A 407 -33.35 22.55 -30.20
N ARG A 408 -33.06 21.75 -31.24
CA ARG A 408 -34.01 21.43 -32.33
C ARG A 408 -33.95 19.98 -32.74
N GLY A 409 -35.11 19.40 -33.03
CA GLY A 409 -35.25 18.06 -33.58
C GLY A 409 -35.06 16.96 -32.53
N ALA A 410 -35.82 15.87 -32.68
CA ALA A 410 -35.79 14.75 -31.75
C ALA A 410 -34.48 13.97 -31.82
N HIS A 411 -34.00 13.51 -30.67
CA HIS A 411 -32.89 12.56 -30.61
C HIS A 411 -33.39 11.21 -31.08
N ARG A 412 -32.75 10.61 -32.07
CA ARG A 412 -33.18 9.29 -32.54
C ARG A 412 -32.58 8.14 -31.76
N HIS A 413 -31.70 8.36 -30.79
CA HIS A 413 -30.84 7.34 -30.14
C HIS A 413 -31.24 6.87 -28.76
N PRO A 414 -30.61 5.80 -28.21
CA PRO A 414 -30.82 5.47 -26.81
C PRO A 414 -30.23 6.60 -25.97
N VAL A 415 -30.81 6.84 -24.81
CA VAL A 415 -30.33 7.87 -23.89
C VAL A 415 -28.85 7.60 -23.53
N PRO A 416 -27.92 8.54 -23.81
CA PRO A 416 -26.53 8.38 -23.43
C PRO A 416 -26.40 8.27 -21.91
N LEU A 417 -25.54 7.39 -21.42
CA LEU A 417 -25.28 7.29 -19.98
C LEU A 417 -24.54 8.55 -19.48
N PRO A 418 -24.80 9.05 -18.27
CA PRO A 418 -24.17 10.24 -17.70
C PRO A 418 -22.73 9.94 -17.24
N THR A 419 -21.84 9.61 -18.19
CA THR A 419 -20.45 9.23 -17.89
C THR A 419 -19.55 10.43 -17.68
N LYS A 420 -19.97 11.63 -18.08
CA LYS A 420 -19.17 12.85 -17.97
C LYS A 420 -19.50 13.60 -16.68
N THR A 421 -18.49 13.86 -15.85
CA THR A 421 -18.65 14.70 -14.66
C THR A 421 -18.78 16.17 -15.05
N PRO A 422 -19.86 16.88 -14.64
CA PRO A 422 -20.02 18.32 -14.86
C PRO A 422 -18.85 19.15 -14.30
N ARG A 423 -18.53 20.26 -14.96
CA ARG A 423 -17.40 21.14 -14.57
C ARG A 423 -17.49 21.69 -13.15
N PRO A 424 -18.65 22.16 -12.64
CA PRO A 424 -18.76 22.65 -11.27
C PRO A 424 -18.40 21.57 -10.24
N ILE A 425 -18.95 20.36 -10.40
CA ILE A 425 -18.67 19.22 -9.52
C ILE A 425 -17.19 18.81 -9.59
N ARG A 426 -16.60 18.83 -10.79
CA ARG A 426 -15.17 18.58 -10.96
C ARG A 426 -14.31 19.62 -10.22
N LYS A 427 -14.70 20.89 -10.25
CA LYS A 427 -14.00 21.97 -9.55
C LYS A 427 -14.09 21.79 -8.03
N GLU A 428 -15.26 21.41 -7.50
CA GLU A 428 -15.42 21.05 -6.09
C GLU A 428 -14.53 19.86 -5.70
N LEU A 429 -14.51 18.82 -6.53
CA LEU A 429 -13.66 17.65 -6.30
C LEU A 429 -12.17 18.02 -6.30
N PHE A 430 -11.73 18.91 -7.19
CA PHE A 430 -10.34 19.39 -7.21
C PHE A 430 -10.01 20.17 -5.94
N SER A 431 -10.89 21.08 -5.51
CA SER A 431 -10.73 21.80 -4.24
C SER A 431 -10.68 20.86 -3.03
N LEU A 432 -11.47 19.77 -3.04
CA LEU A 432 -11.41 18.75 -2.00
C LEU A 432 -10.09 17.98 -2.03
N LEU A 433 -9.59 17.63 -3.20
CA LEU A 433 -8.30 16.94 -3.37
C LEU A 433 -7.12 17.80 -2.91
N GLU A 434 -7.13 19.10 -3.24
CA GLU A 434 -6.11 20.06 -2.82
C GLU A 434 -6.05 20.22 -1.29
N ARG A 435 -7.19 20.08 -0.60
CA ARG A 435 -7.27 20.12 0.88
C ARG A 435 -6.66 18.90 1.57
N LEU A 436 -6.31 17.84 0.84
CA LEU A 436 -5.69 16.64 1.42
C LEU A 436 -4.17 16.77 1.62
N ASP A 437 -3.57 17.88 1.17
CA ASP A 437 -2.18 18.30 1.35
C ASP A 437 -1.15 17.15 1.49
N GLU A 438 -0.84 16.71 2.72
CA GLU A 438 0.18 15.69 3.00
C GLU A 438 -0.14 14.29 2.46
N ASP A 439 -1.41 13.97 2.24
CA ASP A 439 -1.86 12.69 1.68
C ASP A 439 -1.95 12.71 0.15
N LEU A 440 -1.99 13.90 -0.47
CA LEU A 440 -2.12 14.07 -1.91
C LEU A 440 -1.02 13.35 -2.72
N PRO A 441 0.29 13.39 -2.37
CA PRO A 441 1.35 12.75 -3.15
C PRO A 441 1.14 11.25 -3.38
N ASP A 442 0.58 10.54 -2.39
CA ASP A 442 0.38 9.09 -2.40
C ASP A 442 -1.10 8.70 -2.44
N LEU A 443 -1.95 9.64 -2.85
CA LEU A 443 -3.39 9.44 -2.88
C LEU A 443 -3.75 8.45 -3.99
N THR A 444 -4.64 7.52 -3.65
CA THR A 444 -5.23 6.57 -4.60
C THR A 444 -6.74 6.68 -4.52
N PRO A 445 -7.51 6.24 -5.53
CA PRO A 445 -8.97 6.25 -5.47
C PRO A 445 -9.49 5.57 -4.20
N ARG A 446 -8.90 4.44 -3.81
CA ARG A 446 -9.29 3.72 -2.59
C ARG A 446 -9.01 4.53 -1.31
N ARG A 447 -7.87 5.21 -1.21
CA ARG A 447 -7.54 6.07 -0.06
C ARG A 447 -8.45 7.29 -0.01
N PHE A 448 -8.66 7.96 -1.14
CA PHE A 448 -9.54 9.12 -1.28
C PHE A 448 -10.98 8.82 -0.81
N LEU A 449 -11.56 7.71 -1.27
CA LEU A 449 -12.92 7.29 -0.91
C LEU A 449 -13.11 6.97 0.58
N ARG A 450 -12.02 6.66 1.30
CA ARG A 450 -12.03 6.32 2.73
C ARG A 450 -11.47 7.43 3.59
N HIS A 451 -11.06 8.54 2.99
CA HIS A 451 -10.37 9.60 3.70
C HIS A 451 -11.33 10.35 4.62
N PRO A 452 -11.00 10.61 5.89
CA PRO A 452 -11.90 11.28 6.83
C PRO A 452 -12.43 12.63 6.32
N VAL A 453 -11.57 13.44 5.70
CA VAL A 453 -11.96 14.74 5.11
C VAL A 453 -12.98 14.55 3.98
N THR A 454 -12.81 13.53 3.14
CA THR A 454 -13.78 13.21 2.07
C THR A 454 -15.11 12.75 2.66
N LEU A 455 -15.08 11.88 3.67
CA LEU A 455 -16.30 11.38 4.32
C LEU A 455 -17.06 12.50 5.03
N ALA A 456 -16.35 13.37 5.74
CA ALA A 456 -16.94 14.54 6.41
C ALA A 456 -17.56 15.52 5.40
N TYR A 457 -16.87 15.80 4.29
CA TYR A 457 -17.40 16.61 3.19
C TYR A 457 -18.70 16.01 2.63
N LEU A 458 -18.72 14.70 2.37
CA LEU A 458 -19.90 14.03 1.82
C LEU A 458 -21.07 14.00 2.82
N GLN A 459 -20.80 13.80 4.11
CA GLN A 459 -21.83 13.87 5.16
C GLN A 459 -22.43 15.28 5.30
N GLN A 460 -21.60 16.31 5.16
CA GLN A 460 -22.06 17.70 5.15
C GLN A 460 -22.92 18.01 3.93
N CYS A 461 -22.54 17.50 2.75
CA CYS A 461 -23.32 17.71 1.52
C CYS A 461 -24.63 16.89 1.49
N PHE A 462 -24.66 15.73 2.15
CA PHE A 462 -25.79 14.79 2.11
C PHE A 462 -26.15 14.26 3.52
N PRO A 463 -26.68 15.12 4.41
CA PRO A 463 -26.96 14.76 5.80
C PRO A 463 -28.06 13.69 5.94
N GLU A 464 -28.98 13.63 4.97
CA GLU A 464 -30.10 12.69 4.94
C GLU A 464 -29.70 11.26 4.51
N ILE A 465 -28.50 11.09 3.95
CA ILE A 465 -28.05 9.81 3.38
C ILE A 465 -27.13 9.11 4.38
N VAL A 466 -27.49 7.88 4.74
CA VAL A 466 -26.64 7.02 5.58
C VAL A 466 -25.42 6.56 4.76
N ASN A 467 -24.22 6.97 5.17
CA ASN A 467 -22.94 6.68 4.51
C ASN A 467 -22.87 7.16 3.04
N PRO A 468 -22.88 8.48 2.80
CA PRO A 468 -22.81 9.01 1.45
C PRO A 468 -21.48 8.67 0.79
N THR A 469 -21.53 8.54 -0.54
CA THR A 469 -20.38 8.22 -1.40
C THR A 469 -20.20 9.31 -2.44
N VAL A 470 -19.02 9.40 -3.05
CA VAL A 470 -18.76 10.39 -4.13
C VAL A 470 -19.70 10.22 -5.34
N ALA A 471 -20.31 9.04 -5.53
CA ALA A 471 -21.30 8.83 -6.59
C ALA A 471 -22.61 9.63 -6.33
N HIS A 472 -22.85 10.07 -5.09
CA HIS A 472 -23.95 10.98 -4.75
C HIS A 472 -23.68 12.42 -5.20
N LEU A 473 -22.41 12.82 -5.34
CA LEU A 473 -22.08 14.09 -6.00
C LEU A 473 -22.44 14.01 -7.49
N HIS A 474 -22.01 12.93 -8.16
CA HIS A 474 -22.43 12.61 -9.53
C HIS A 474 -22.20 11.14 -9.84
N VAL A 475 -23.13 10.51 -10.55
CA VAL A 475 -23.10 9.07 -10.87
C VAL A 475 -21.85 8.66 -11.67
N SER A 476 -21.25 9.56 -12.47
CA SER A 476 -20.00 9.28 -13.19
C SER A 476 -18.81 8.99 -12.26
N LEU A 477 -18.86 9.46 -11.01
CA LEU A 477 -17.82 9.23 -10.01
C LEU A 477 -17.87 7.83 -9.39
N ALA A 478 -18.86 7.00 -9.75
CA ALA A 478 -18.81 5.56 -9.48
C ALA A 478 -17.63 4.89 -10.23
N ASN A 479 -17.19 5.47 -11.35
CA ASN A 479 -16.01 5.00 -12.08
C ASN A 479 -14.71 5.42 -11.36
N ARG A 480 -14.01 4.44 -10.79
CA ARG A 480 -12.74 4.66 -10.07
C ARG A 480 -11.61 5.16 -10.97
N ASP A 481 -11.65 4.87 -12.26
CA ASP A 481 -10.64 5.40 -13.20
C ASP A 481 -10.84 6.89 -13.48
N HIS A 482 -12.09 7.38 -13.43
CA HIS A 482 -12.35 8.83 -13.48
C HIS A 482 -11.78 9.52 -12.24
N ILE A 483 -12.02 8.97 -11.05
CA ILE A 483 -11.41 9.47 -9.81
C ILE A 483 -9.89 9.45 -9.93
N LYS A 484 -9.31 8.36 -10.43
CA LYS A 484 -7.87 8.24 -10.64
C LYS A 484 -7.35 9.33 -11.57
N ALA A 485 -8.02 9.59 -12.69
CA ALA A 485 -7.63 10.64 -13.63
C ALA A 485 -7.65 12.03 -12.98
N PHE A 486 -8.67 12.31 -12.14
CA PHE A 486 -8.76 13.56 -11.39
C PHE A 486 -7.65 13.71 -10.34
N ILE A 487 -7.39 12.66 -9.56
CA ILE A 487 -6.27 12.63 -8.60
C ILE A 487 -4.95 12.89 -9.34
N LEU A 488 -4.69 12.18 -10.44
CA LEU A 488 -3.45 12.36 -11.22
C LEU A 488 -3.32 13.77 -11.79
N GLN A 489 -4.42 14.42 -12.16
CA GLN A 489 -4.39 15.80 -12.64
C GLN A 489 -4.00 16.77 -11.53
N VAL A 490 -4.60 16.64 -10.34
CA VAL A 490 -4.28 17.50 -9.18
C VAL A 490 -2.87 17.21 -8.66
N GLN A 491 -2.44 15.95 -8.64
CA GLN A 491 -1.06 15.57 -8.33
C GLN A 491 -0.09 16.19 -9.33
N LYS A 492 -0.39 16.16 -10.62
CA LYS A 492 0.47 16.75 -11.65
C LYS A 492 0.54 18.28 -11.56
N SER A 493 -0.54 18.95 -11.15
CA SER A 493 -0.50 20.41 -10.93
C SER A 493 0.22 20.78 -9.64
N SER A 494 0.04 19.99 -8.57
CA SER A 494 0.65 20.26 -7.26
C SER A 494 2.12 19.82 -7.18
N PHE A 495 2.49 18.82 -7.98
CA PHE A 495 3.84 18.23 -8.04
C PHE A 495 4.27 18.08 -9.51
N PRO A 496 4.51 19.19 -10.23
CA PRO A 496 4.86 19.18 -11.66
C PRO A 496 6.13 18.36 -11.95
N ASN A 497 7.05 18.30 -10.98
CA ASN A 497 8.31 17.57 -11.05
C ASN A 497 8.20 16.12 -10.53
N GLY A 498 6.97 15.64 -10.28
CA GLY A 498 6.67 14.33 -9.72
C GLY A 498 6.81 14.28 -8.20
N THR A 499 6.68 13.07 -7.62
CA THR A 499 6.73 12.84 -6.16
C THR A 499 7.99 12.10 -5.68
N GLY A 500 8.95 11.88 -6.60
CA GLY A 500 10.26 11.28 -6.32
C GLY A 500 11.35 12.32 -5.99
N TRP A 501 12.61 12.01 -6.29
CA TRP A 501 13.78 12.86 -6.02
C TRP A 501 13.63 14.28 -6.57
N GLN A 502 13.34 14.42 -7.88
CA GLN A 502 13.20 15.73 -8.53
C GLN A 502 12.04 16.56 -7.95
N GLY A 503 10.97 15.89 -7.53
CA GLY A 503 9.85 16.51 -6.84
C GLY A 503 10.26 17.11 -5.50
N LEU A 504 11.07 16.38 -4.73
CA LEU A 504 11.57 16.86 -3.45
C LEU A 504 12.58 18.00 -3.61
N GLN A 505 13.44 17.96 -4.63
CA GLN A 505 14.35 19.07 -4.96
C GLN A 505 13.57 20.36 -5.22
N ASN A 506 12.51 20.29 -6.04
CA ASN A 506 11.65 21.46 -6.29
C ASN A 506 11.00 22.00 -4.99
N ILE A 507 10.53 21.11 -4.10
CA ILE A 507 9.98 21.53 -2.79
C ILE A 507 11.05 22.19 -1.92
N LYS A 508 12.30 21.71 -1.95
CA LYS A 508 13.41 22.35 -1.24
C LYS A 508 13.71 23.74 -1.81
N ASP A 509 13.75 23.88 -3.13
CA ASP A 509 13.99 25.16 -3.79
C ASP A 509 12.87 26.17 -3.47
N GLU A 510 11.61 25.72 -3.47
CA GLU A 510 10.46 26.52 -3.02
C GLU A 510 10.58 26.91 -1.54
N GLN A 511 10.94 25.96 -0.66
CA GLN A 511 11.15 26.23 0.77
C GLN A 511 12.24 27.29 0.98
N ASP A 512 13.36 27.18 0.28
CA ASP A 512 14.50 28.10 0.41
C ASP A 512 14.18 29.51 -0.11
N THR A 513 13.34 29.59 -1.13
CA THR A 513 12.93 30.87 -1.74
C THR A 513 11.83 31.55 -0.95
N LEU A 514 10.86 30.80 -0.43
CA LEU A 514 9.61 31.33 0.12
C LEU A 514 9.60 31.40 1.64
N LEU A 515 10.35 30.54 2.32
CA LEU A 515 10.32 30.42 3.79
C LEU A 515 11.65 30.88 4.39
N PRO A 516 11.60 31.55 5.56
CA PRO A 516 12.82 31.92 6.25
C PRO A 516 13.47 30.67 6.89
N PRO A 517 14.79 30.69 7.17
CA PRO A 517 15.54 29.53 7.64
C PRO A 517 14.96 28.86 8.89
N GLU A 518 14.27 29.61 9.75
CA GLU A 518 13.67 29.08 10.99
C GLU A 518 12.50 28.12 10.73
N GLN A 519 11.92 28.18 9.53
CA GLN A 519 10.80 27.34 9.09
C GLN A 519 11.24 26.19 8.17
N HIS A 520 12.55 26.07 7.90
CA HIS A 520 13.07 25.01 7.04
C HIS A 520 13.00 23.66 7.77
N TYR A 521 12.30 22.70 7.16
CA TYR A 521 12.27 21.32 7.66
C TYR A 521 13.17 20.40 6.86
N ILE A 522 13.17 20.54 5.53
CA ILE A 522 14.16 19.88 4.68
C ILE A 522 15.43 20.71 4.78
N ARG A 523 16.43 20.22 5.51
CA ARG A 523 17.65 20.98 5.80
C ARG A 523 18.78 20.68 4.80
N ILE A 524 18.86 19.43 4.34
CA ILE A 524 19.86 18.97 3.36
C ILE A 524 19.16 18.15 2.28
N ILE A 525 19.53 18.37 1.02
CA ILE A 525 19.29 17.46 -0.09
C ILE A 525 20.57 17.38 -0.93
N GLU A 526 21.25 16.23 -0.89
CA GLU A 526 22.55 16.03 -1.52
C GLU A 526 22.57 14.76 -2.37
N GLU A 527 23.20 14.85 -3.55
CA GLU A 527 23.52 13.72 -4.41
C GLU A 527 25.05 13.68 -4.60
N ILE A 528 25.67 12.63 -4.07
CA ILE A 528 27.13 12.49 -3.97
C ILE A 528 27.55 11.32 -4.87
N PRO A 529 28.49 11.52 -5.82
CA PRO A 529 29.07 10.42 -6.60
C PRO A 529 29.73 9.38 -5.68
N LEU A 530 29.57 8.10 -6.00
CA LEU A 530 30.25 7.03 -5.24
C LEU A 530 31.72 6.88 -5.60
N ASP A 531 32.17 7.53 -6.67
CA ASP A 531 33.56 7.46 -7.11
C ASP A 531 34.46 8.08 -6.04
N GLY A 532 35.38 7.28 -5.49
CA GLY A 532 36.27 7.69 -4.41
C GLY A 532 35.68 7.59 -3.00
N MET A 533 34.43 7.14 -2.83
CA MET A 533 33.89 6.85 -1.51
C MET A 533 34.55 5.59 -0.92
N PRO A 534 34.98 5.62 0.36
CA PRO A 534 35.59 4.46 0.98
C PRO A 534 34.55 3.35 1.14
N VAL A 535 34.95 2.14 0.75
CA VAL A 535 34.20 0.90 1.00
C VAL A 535 34.85 0.19 2.17
N HIS A 536 34.03 -0.24 3.10
CA HIS A 536 34.47 -0.91 4.31
C HIS A 536 34.02 -2.37 4.33
N GLU A 537 34.77 -3.24 5.03
CA GLU A 537 34.47 -4.68 5.14
C GLU A 537 33.08 -4.96 5.73
N GLU A 538 32.58 -4.02 6.53
CA GLU A 538 31.31 -4.08 7.26
C GLU A 538 30.13 -3.49 6.46
N ASP A 539 30.38 -3.03 5.23
CA ASP A 539 29.35 -2.56 4.31
C ASP A 539 28.65 -3.75 3.66
N GLU A 540 27.36 -3.91 3.92
CA GLU A 540 26.52 -4.85 3.18
C GLU A 540 26.29 -4.29 1.76
N LEU A 541 26.92 -4.91 0.76
CA LEU A 541 26.72 -4.56 -0.64
C LEU A 541 25.40 -5.17 -1.13
N ASP A 542 24.28 -4.50 -0.85
CA ASP A 542 22.95 -4.92 -1.30
C ASP A 542 22.85 -4.89 -2.83
N HIS A 543 22.90 -6.07 -3.47
CA HIS A 543 22.75 -6.23 -4.92
C HIS A 543 21.43 -5.67 -5.48
N GLU A 544 20.38 -5.55 -4.66
CA GLU A 544 19.07 -5.00 -5.07
C GLU A 544 19.01 -3.46 -4.99
N LEU A 545 19.75 -2.81 -4.08
CA LEU A 545 19.89 -1.33 -4.02
C LEU A 545 20.95 -0.80 -5.01
N LEU A 546 21.73 -1.71 -5.60
CA LEU A 546 22.79 -1.43 -6.58
C LEU A 546 22.29 -1.20 -8.02
N VAL A 547 20.98 -1.21 -8.27
CA VAL A 547 20.39 -0.92 -9.58
C VAL A 547 20.08 0.59 -9.75
N ASP A 548 20.84 1.48 -9.11
CA ASP A 548 20.87 2.88 -9.53
C ASP A 548 21.96 3.03 -10.61
N PRO A 549 21.60 3.18 -11.90
CA PRO A 549 22.57 3.32 -12.98
C PRO A 549 23.49 4.53 -12.81
N ARG A 550 23.14 5.50 -11.94
CA ARG A 550 23.93 6.70 -11.69
C ARG A 550 25.06 6.51 -10.68
N ARG A 551 25.10 5.40 -9.93
CA ARG A 551 26.11 5.16 -8.86
C ARG A 551 26.29 6.37 -7.93
N THR A 552 25.19 6.90 -7.39
CA THR A 552 25.21 8.01 -6.41
C THR A 552 24.67 7.59 -5.04
N LEU A 553 25.13 8.29 -4.00
CA LEU A 553 24.52 8.35 -2.68
C LEU A 553 23.58 9.56 -2.65
N ARG A 554 22.32 9.34 -2.31
CA ARG A 554 21.34 10.41 -2.09
C ARG A 554 21.04 10.51 -0.62
N ILE A 555 21.13 11.72 -0.08
CA ILE A 555 20.84 12.04 1.32
C ILE A 555 19.80 13.16 1.36
N VAL A 556 18.77 12.97 2.17
CA VAL A 556 17.87 14.04 2.61
C VAL A 556 17.91 14.07 4.12
N ILE A 557 18.17 15.24 4.74
CA ILE A 557 18.09 15.39 6.20
C ILE A 557 16.94 16.34 6.53
N CYS A 558 16.06 15.86 7.38
CA CYS A 558 14.87 16.56 7.83
C CYS A 558 14.88 16.76 9.35
N MET A 559 14.79 18.03 9.77
CA MET A 559 14.60 18.44 11.16
C MET A 559 14.25 19.94 11.20
N THR A 560 13.43 20.34 12.17
CA THR A 560 13.22 21.76 12.49
C THR A 560 14.39 22.32 13.30
N PRO A 561 14.64 23.64 13.29
CA PRO A 561 15.63 24.27 14.17
C PRO A 561 15.39 24.03 15.66
N THR A 562 14.12 23.87 16.07
CA THR A 562 13.78 23.50 17.45
C THR A 562 14.25 22.08 17.77
N GLN A 563 14.05 21.11 16.88
CA GLN A 563 14.58 19.75 17.06
C GLN A 563 16.11 19.74 17.09
N SER A 564 16.77 20.55 16.26
CA SER A 564 18.22 20.75 16.24
C SER A 564 18.76 21.27 17.59
N ARG A 565 18.13 22.33 18.14
CA ARG A 565 18.44 22.83 19.49
C ARG A 565 18.24 21.78 20.57
N ARG A 566 17.15 21.01 20.51
CA ARG A 566 16.91 19.91 21.48
C ARG A 566 17.96 18.80 21.35
N LEU A 567 18.39 18.47 20.13
CA LEU A 567 19.47 17.51 19.89
C LEU A 567 20.79 17.96 20.53
N SER A 568 21.12 19.26 20.48
CA SER A 568 22.31 19.80 21.13
C SER A 568 22.34 19.58 22.65
N SER A 569 21.15 19.52 23.27
CA SER A 569 20.95 19.31 24.70
C SER A 569 20.72 17.84 25.07
N ALA A 570 20.63 16.95 24.09
CA ALA A 570 20.34 15.54 24.31
C ALA A 570 21.56 14.81 24.89
N GLN A 571 21.32 13.95 25.89
CA GLN A 571 22.36 13.14 26.52
C GLN A 571 22.28 11.65 26.12
N TYR A 572 21.07 11.13 25.96
CA TYR A 572 20.80 9.73 25.63
C TYR A 572 20.12 9.64 24.26
N LEU A 573 20.83 9.05 23.29
CA LEU A 573 20.35 8.90 21.93
C LEU A 573 20.01 7.45 21.62
N GLN A 574 19.04 7.28 20.72
CA GLN A 574 18.70 6.03 20.08
C GLN A 574 18.57 6.26 18.58
N SER A 575 18.98 5.27 17.79
CA SER A 575 18.79 5.30 16.34
C SER A 575 18.32 3.96 15.81
N ASP A 576 17.45 4.00 14.81
CA ASP A 576 16.95 2.84 14.08
C ASP A 576 16.75 3.18 12.59
N ILE A 577 16.65 2.16 11.74
CA ILE A 577 16.45 2.32 10.30
C ILE A 577 15.16 1.62 9.88
N ALA A 578 14.24 2.40 9.30
CA ALA A 578 12.99 1.92 8.73
C ALA A 578 13.12 1.67 7.22
N PHE A 579 12.68 0.48 6.79
CA PHE A 579 12.69 0.06 5.38
C PHE A 579 11.32 0.16 4.70
N LYS A 580 10.25 0.34 5.48
CA LYS A 580 8.85 0.15 4.99
C LYS A 580 8.16 1.46 4.60
N ARG A 581 8.71 2.61 4.98
CA ARG A 581 7.99 3.87 4.94
C ARG A 581 8.07 4.54 3.58
N VAL A 582 9.27 4.67 3.01
CA VAL A 582 9.53 5.34 1.73
C VAL A 582 10.08 4.34 0.72
N ALA A 583 9.44 4.23 -0.46
CA ALA A 583 9.90 3.31 -1.49
C ALA A 583 11.25 3.78 -2.06
N GLY A 584 12.24 2.88 -2.08
CA GLY A 584 13.59 3.14 -2.63
C GLY A 584 14.53 3.94 -1.72
N PHE A 585 14.12 4.26 -0.49
CA PHE A 585 14.95 4.92 0.51
C PHE A 585 14.84 4.22 1.86
N LEU A 586 15.96 4.15 2.57
CA LEU A 586 16.05 3.86 3.98
C LEU A 586 15.71 5.13 4.76
N GLU A 587 15.01 5.00 5.88
CA GLU A 587 14.74 6.11 6.79
C GLU A 587 15.50 5.88 8.09
N PHE A 588 16.61 6.58 8.26
CA PHE A 588 17.37 6.62 9.51
C PHE A 588 16.74 7.66 10.44
N GLU A 589 16.27 7.23 11.61
CA GLU A 589 15.75 8.14 12.64
C GLU A 589 16.73 8.23 13.81
N LEU A 590 16.97 9.46 14.27
CA LEU A 590 17.68 9.76 15.51
C LEU A 590 16.71 10.36 16.51
N GLY A 591 16.57 9.72 17.67
CA GLY A 591 15.59 10.13 18.68
C GLY A 591 16.03 9.81 20.11
N GLY A 592 15.18 10.17 21.07
CA GLY A 592 15.42 9.91 22.49
C GLY A 592 14.27 10.39 23.35
N LEU A 593 14.49 10.40 24.67
CA LEU A 593 13.59 11.08 25.60
C LEU A 593 14.06 12.51 25.79
N ASP A 594 13.12 13.44 25.67
CA ASP A 594 13.34 14.80 26.15
C ASP A 594 13.40 14.80 27.68
N ASN A 595 14.44 15.43 28.25
CA ASN A 595 14.75 15.35 29.67
C ASN A 595 13.65 15.96 30.56
N ASN A 596 13.05 17.07 30.10
CA ASN A 596 12.08 17.84 30.88
C ASN A 596 10.71 17.14 30.87
N SER A 597 10.27 16.72 29.69
CA SER A 597 8.95 16.13 29.48
C SER A 597 8.92 14.61 29.68
N GLN A 598 10.06 13.92 29.70
CA GLN A 598 10.16 12.45 29.65
C GLN A 598 9.35 11.85 28.50
N THR A 599 9.26 12.57 27.37
CA THR A 599 8.48 12.19 26.19
C THR A 599 9.42 11.83 25.04
N ALA A 600 9.03 10.80 24.28
CA ALA A 600 9.75 10.36 23.09
C ALA A 600 9.66 11.41 21.98
N ILE A 601 10.82 11.79 21.45
CA ILE A 601 10.95 12.73 20.32
C ILE A 601 11.93 12.19 19.29
N THR A 602 11.60 12.41 18.02
CA THR A 602 12.55 12.31 16.91
C THR A 602 13.29 13.64 16.79
N TYR A 603 14.60 13.62 16.95
CA TYR A 603 15.44 14.80 16.76
C TYR A 603 15.73 15.03 15.27
N CYS A 604 15.94 13.96 14.52
CA CYS A 604 16.31 14.04 13.12
C CYS A 604 15.82 12.83 12.33
N ARG A 605 15.42 13.04 11.08
CA ARG A 605 15.17 11.97 10.10
C ARG A 605 16.10 12.16 8.92
N ALA A 606 16.70 11.08 8.46
CA ALA A 606 17.48 11.08 7.23
C ALA A 606 16.96 10.02 6.27
N TYR A 607 16.71 10.40 5.01
CA TYR A 607 16.39 9.47 3.93
C TYR A 607 17.65 9.22 3.12
N LEU A 608 18.04 7.95 2.99
CA LEU A 608 19.26 7.55 2.30
C LEU A 608 19.05 6.29 1.46
N ASN A 609 19.70 6.18 0.31
CA ASN A 609 19.56 5.02 -0.58
C ASN A 609 20.62 3.92 -0.34
N ARG A 610 21.48 4.07 0.68
CA ARG A 610 22.59 3.15 1.02
C ARG A 610 22.81 3.11 2.52
N GLN A 611 23.28 1.98 3.05
CA GLN A 611 23.53 1.78 4.49
C GLN A 611 25.02 1.66 4.84
N THR A 612 25.90 2.19 3.99
CA THR A 612 27.36 2.08 4.17
C THR A 612 27.87 2.97 5.30
N ALA A 613 29.04 2.64 5.84
CA ALA A 613 29.67 3.43 6.90
C ALA A 613 29.98 4.87 6.44
N ALA A 614 30.42 5.05 5.19
CA ALA A 614 30.63 6.37 4.60
C ALA A 614 29.33 7.20 4.56
N ALA A 615 28.21 6.58 4.17
CA ALA A 615 26.92 7.26 4.13
C ALA A 615 26.49 7.75 5.53
N HIS A 616 26.62 6.89 6.54
CA HIS A 616 26.29 7.26 7.91
C HIS A 616 27.24 8.29 8.52
N GLN A 617 28.54 8.25 8.19
CA GLN A 617 29.49 9.30 8.57
C GLN A 617 29.04 10.65 8.02
N ILE A 618 28.76 10.74 6.72
CA ILE A 618 28.33 11.99 6.06
C ILE A 618 27.03 12.53 6.68
N VAL A 619 26.05 11.65 6.95
CA VAL A 619 24.80 12.05 7.61
C VAL A 619 25.09 12.72 8.97
N LEU A 620 25.97 12.14 9.79
CA LEU A 620 26.31 12.70 11.11
C LEU A 620 27.11 14.00 11.02
N GLU A 621 28.02 14.12 10.06
CA GLU A 621 28.74 15.36 9.78
C GLU A 621 27.76 16.49 9.42
N ARG A 622 26.80 16.21 8.53
CA ARG A 622 25.77 17.18 8.15
C ARG A 622 24.84 17.53 9.30
N ILE A 623 24.40 16.56 10.10
CA ILE A 623 23.61 16.83 11.32
C ILE A 623 24.40 17.75 12.27
N ASN A 624 25.69 17.49 12.48
CA ASN A 624 26.53 18.34 13.33
C ASN A 624 26.64 19.77 12.82
N SER A 625 26.87 19.96 11.51
CA SER A 625 26.90 21.29 10.90
C SER A 625 25.57 22.04 11.02
N LEU A 626 24.43 21.34 10.90
CA LEU A 626 23.11 21.94 11.12
C LEU A 626 22.92 22.38 12.57
N VAL A 627 23.33 21.55 13.53
CA VAL A 627 23.28 21.89 14.96
C VAL A 627 24.18 23.08 15.27
N GLU A 628 25.40 23.10 14.73
CA GLU A 628 26.32 24.23 14.89
C GLU A 628 25.75 25.51 14.31
N GLY A 629 25.12 25.44 13.13
CA GLY A 629 24.44 26.58 12.51
C GLY A 629 23.28 27.12 13.35
N ASP A 630 22.46 26.24 13.94
CA ASP A 630 21.27 26.64 14.70
C ASP A 630 21.56 27.07 16.16
N THR A 631 22.67 26.58 16.73
CA THR A 631 22.98 26.78 18.16
C THR A 631 24.26 27.58 18.42
N GLY A 632 25.06 27.81 17.38
CA GLY A 632 26.39 28.43 17.50
C GLY A 632 27.47 27.51 18.08
N ALA A 633 27.17 26.23 18.34
CA ALA A 633 28.12 25.27 18.86
C ALA A 633 27.91 23.86 18.27
N PRO A 634 28.98 23.11 17.96
CA PRO A 634 28.83 21.74 17.48
C PRO A 634 28.33 20.79 18.58
N LEU A 635 27.87 19.61 18.16
CA LEU A 635 27.46 18.55 19.08
C LEU A 635 28.62 18.15 19.99
N LYS A 636 28.36 18.21 21.29
CA LYS A 636 29.31 17.74 22.30
C LYS A 636 29.07 16.27 22.58
N TRP A 637 30.19 15.57 22.73
CA TRP A 637 30.25 14.14 23.07
C TRP A 637 31.05 13.99 24.35
N ARG A 638 30.48 13.36 25.37
CA ARG A 638 31.15 13.22 26.67
C ARG A 638 32.53 12.59 26.54
N HIS A 639 32.61 11.48 25.79
CA HIS A 639 33.88 10.78 25.55
C HIS A 639 34.98 11.73 25.05
N LEU A 640 34.63 12.68 24.19
CA LEU A 640 35.60 13.56 23.54
C LEU A 640 35.81 14.89 24.29
N HIS A 641 34.78 15.43 24.94
CA HIS A 641 34.77 16.80 25.44
C HIS A 641 34.78 16.92 26.97
N ALA A 642 34.51 15.84 27.71
CA ALA A 642 34.53 15.86 29.17
C ALA A 642 35.97 15.96 29.69
N ASN A 643 36.15 16.67 30.81
CA ASN A 643 37.45 16.82 31.49
C ASN A 643 37.67 15.76 32.57
N SER A 644 36.62 15.03 32.95
CA SER A 644 36.69 13.97 33.96
C SER A 644 35.69 12.86 33.69
N LEU A 645 35.89 11.69 34.33
CA LEU A 645 34.95 10.57 34.21
C LEU A 645 33.58 10.87 34.83
N THR A 646 33.50 11.82 35.76
CA THR A 646 32.27 12.23 36.46
C THR A 646 31.51 13.36 35.77
N GLU A 647 32.08 13.96 34.73
CA GLU A 647 31.41 15.02 33.96
C GLU A 647 30.47 14.41 32.90
N TYR A 648 29.25 14.96 32.79
CA TYR A 648 28.17 14.49 31.92
C TYR A 648 27.84 15.49 30.79
N THR A 649 28.88 16.08 30.20
CA THR A 649 28.73 17.08 29.13
C THR A 649 28.41 16.42 27.79
N GLY A 650 27.38 16.92 27.10
CA GLY A 650 26.98 16.45 25.78
C GLY A 650 26.37 15.05 25.77
N ILE A 651 26.41 14.40 24.62
CA ILE A 651 25.90 13.04 24.43
C ILE A 651 26.78 12.06 25.21
N VAL A 652 26.14 11.30 26.12
CA VAL A 652 26.81 10.37 27.04
C VAL A 652 26.64 8.91 26.63
N HIS A 653 25.60 8.60 25.84
CA HIS A 653 25.20 7.23 25.52
C HIS A 653 24.39 7.17 24.22
N TRP A 654 24.63 6.14 23.41
CA TRP A 654 23.93 5.88 22.16
C TRP A 654 23.49 4.42 22.07
N VAL A 655 22.21 4.17 21.83
CA VAL A 655 21.65 2.83 21.57
C VAL A 655 21.35 2.63 20.10
N GLY A 656 21.74 1.50 19.54
CA GLY A 656 21.34 1.11 18.19
C GLY A 656 21.34 -0.40 17.98
N ASP A 657 21.05 -0.81 16.74
CA ASP A 657 21.12 -2.21 16.33
C ASP A 657 22.57 -2.62 15.96
N GLN A 658 22.78 -3.90 15.65
CA GLN A 658 24.07 -4.46 15.24
C GLN A 658 24.30 -4.37 13.74
N HIS A 659 24.06 -3.20 13.16
CA HIS A 659 24.40 -2.95 11.75
C HIS A 659 25.83 -2.41 11.62
N GLY A 660 26.66 -3.12 10.85
CA GLY A 660 28.09 -2.83 10.69
C GLY A 660 28.38 -1.44 10.13
N GLY A 661 27.79 -1.11 8.97
CA GLY A 661 27.90 0.20 8.32
C GLY A 661 27.54 1.36 9.25
N GLN A 662 26.32 1.40 9.78
CA GLN A 662 25.89 2.37 10.79
C GLN A 662 26.85 2.55 11.97
N ALA A 663 27.22 1.47 12.66
CA ALA A 663 28.10 1.57 13.83
C ALA A 663 29.47 2.15 13.43
N LYS A 664 30.09 1.62 12.37
CA LYS A 664 31.36 2.12 11.88
C LYS A 664 31.29 3.57 11.42
N GLY A 665 30.20 4.00 10.77
CA GLY A 665 29.95 5.38 10.37
C GLY A 665 29.91 6.33 11.57
N ILE A 666 29.27 5.94 12.68
CA ILE A 666 29.31 6.68 13.95
C ILE A 666 30.75 6.78 14.46
N GLY A 667 31.50 5.67 14.46
CA GLY A 667 32.89 5.63 14.90
C GLY A 667 33.81 6.53 14.06
N LEU A 668 33.65 6.52 12.74
CA LEU A 668 34.41 7.36 11.80
C LEU A 668 34.11 8.85 12.01
N TYR A 669 32.84 9.21 12.20
CA TYR A 669 32.44 10.56 12.53
C TYR A 669 33.10 11.04 13.85
N LEU A 670 33.06 10.22 14.90
CA LEU A 670 33.69 10.56 16.18
C LEU A 670 35.21 10.68 16.07
N GLN A 671 35.83 9.84 15.23
CA GLN A 671 37.24 9.93 14.93
C GLN A 671 37.57 11.26 14.25
N ALA A 672 36.77 11.69 13.27
CA ALA A 672 36.92 12.98 12.60
C ALA A 672 36.78 14.15 13.59
N VAL A 673 35.79 14.11 14.49
CA VAL A 673 35.65 15.10 15.57
C VAL A 673 36.89 15.10 16.48
N ALA A 674 37.41 13.93 16.85
CA ALA A 674 38.59 13.80 17.70
C ALA A 674 39.86 14.39 17.06
N GLN A 675 40.01 14.32 15.73
CA GLN A 675 41.14 14.95 15.02
C GLN A 675 41.16 16.47 15.22
N ASN A 676 40.00 17.10 15.40
CA ASN A 676 39.87 18.56 15.55
C ASN A 676 40.03 19.05 17.00
N LEU A 677 40.15 18.17 17.99
CA LEU A 677 40.19 18.52 19.41
C LEU A 677 41.61 18.71 19.99
N GLY A 678 42.63 18.82 19.12
CA GLY A 678 44.02 19.02 19.52
C GLY A 678 44.63 17.82 20.26
N ALA A 679 45.63 18.06 21.11
CA ALA A 679 46.38 17.01 21.83
C ALA A 679 45.66 16.51 23.10
N ARG A 680 44.36 16.27 23.01
CA ARG A 680 43.54 15.80 24.14
C ARG A 680 43.76 14.30 24.39
N ARG A 681 43.92 13.92 25.66
CA ARG A 681 44.13 12.53 26.10
C ARG A 681 42.81 11.83 26.37
N ASP A 682 42.79 10.52 26.16
CA ASP A 682 41.63 9.70 26.52
C ASP A 682 41.50 9.59 28.05
N LEU A 683 40.27 9.63 28.55
CA LEU A 683 40.01 9.59 30.01
C LEU A 683 40.17 8.20 30.63
N HIS A 684 40.06 7.14 29.82
CA HIS A 684 40.20 5.75 30.29
C HIS A 684 41.63 5.25 30.08
N GLU A 685 42.26 5.68 28.99
CA GLU A 685 43.59 5.30 28.55
C GLU A 685 44.47 6.55 28.42
N SER A 686 44.86 7.16 29.53
CA SER A 686 45.56 8.47 29.58
C SER A 686 46.87 8.53 28.77
N HIS A 687 47.47 7.38 28.47
CA HIS A 687 48.65 7.27 27.62
C HIS A 687 48.36 7.52 26.13
N ARG A 688 47.10 7.35 25.68
CA ARG A 688 46.66 7.54 24.29
C ARG A 688 46.05 8.93 24.09
N LEU A 689 46.26 9.51 22.91
CA LEU A 689 45.51 10.69 22.46
C LEU A 689 44.17 10.26 21.85
N LEU A 690 43.14 11.09 21.99
CA LEU A 690 41.83 10.82 21.40
C LEU A 690 41.91 10.62 19.87
N ARG A 691 42.75 11.40 19.20
CA ARG A 691 43.00 11.29 17.75
C ARG A 691 43.72 10.00 17.31
N GLN A 692 44.24 9.20 18.25
CA GLN A 692 44.88 7.90 17.98
C GLN A 692 43.92 6.72 18.19
N LEU A 693 42.69 7.00 18.62
CA LEU A 693 41.66 5.97 18.74
C LEU A 693 41.14 5.62 17.34
N ASP A 694 40.86 4.34 17.13
CA ASP A 694 40.17 3.88 15.93
C ASP A 694 38.63 4.08 16.06
N PRO A 695 37.85 3.87 14.97
CA PRO A 695 36.39 4.00 15.03
C PRO A 695 35.72 3.13 16.11
N TYR A 696 36.23 1.93 16.37
CA TYR A 696 35.66 0.98 17.32
C TYR A 696 36.04 1.32 18.78
N ASP A 697 37.23 1.87 18.99
CA ASP A 697 37.65 2.45 20.27
C ASP A 697 36.69 3.57 20.69
N HIS A 698 36.28 4.43 19.76
CA HIS A 698 35.28 5.46 20.05
C HIS A 698 33.94 4.84 20.45
N LEU A 699 33.43 3.88 19.67
CA LEU A 699 32.16 3.19 19.97
C LEU A 699 32.17 2.53 21.36
N ARG A 700 33.29 1.92 21.77
CA ARG A 700 33.46 1.27 23.08
C ARG A 700 33.16 2.20 24.28
N ARG A 701 33.18 3.52 24.07
CA ARG A 701 33.04 4.55 25.11
C ARG A 701 31.67 5.24 25.12
N LEU A 702 30.76 4.93 24.19
CA LEU A 702 29.39 5.47 24.19
C LEU A 702 28.29 4.54 23.65
N TYR A 703 28.63 3.55 22.82
CA TYR A 703 27.65 2.76 22.07
C TYR A 703 27.20 1.52 22.84
N ARG A 704 25.90 1.25 22.79
CA ARG A 704 25.28 0.07 23.39
C ARG A 704 24.32 -0.58 22.40
N LEU A 705 24.35 -1.91 22.35
CA LEU A 705 23.43 -2.66 21.50
C LEU A 705 22.06 -2.78 22.15
N CYS A 706 21.01 -2.66 21.34
CA CYS A 706 19.66 -2.99 21.78
C CYS A 706 19.57 -4.48 22.16
N VAL A 707 19.30 -4.75 23.43
CA VAL A 707 19.16 -6.10 23.98
C VAL A 707 17.99 -6.85 23.33
N THR A 708 16.94 -6.17 22.89
CA THR A 708 15.79 -6.81 22.23
C THR A 708 16.17 -7.35 20.86
N HIS A 709 16.96 -6.61 20.08
CA HIS A 709 17.49 -7.08 18.79
C HIS A 709 18.45 -8.26 18.98
N VAL A 710 19.37 -8.15 19.95
CA VAL A 710 20.29 -9.26 20.28
C VAL A 710 19.52 -10.52 20.70
N GLN A 711 18.51 -10.38 21.57
CA GLN A 711 17.68 -11.51 22.02
C GLN A 711 16.87 -12.14 20.89
N ARG A 712 16.35 -11.33 19.97
CA ARG A 712 15.63 -11.80 18.78
C ARG A 712 16.57 -12.63 17.90
N ASN A 713 17.76 -12.11 17.61
CA ASN A 713 18.77 -12.80 16.83
C ASN A 713 19.18 -14.13 17.49
N ILE A 714 19.35 -14.17 18.82
CA ILE A 714 19.60 -15.42 19.57
C ILE A 714 18.41 -16.38 19.48
N HIS A 715 17.18 -15.90 19.52
CA HIS A 715 16.00 -16.76 19.43
C HIS A 715 15.88 -17.44 18.07
N GLU A 716 16.19 -16.70 17.00
CA GLU A 716 16.14 -17.13 15.61
C GLU A 716 17.26 -18.10 15.23
N THR A 717 18.36 -18.19 16.01
CA THR A 717 19.39 -19.19 15.74
C THR A 717 18.86 -20.61 15.94
N SER A 718 19.29 -21.54 15.09
CA SER A 718 18.96 -22.98 15.19
C SER A 718 19.77 -23.71 16.26
N THR A 719 20.01 -23.07 17.41
CA THR A 719 20.85 -23.57 18.50
C THR A 719 20.01 -24.12 19.67
N PRO A 720 20.47 -25.15 20.40
CA PRO A 720 19.82 -25.59 21.64
C PRO A 720 19.62 -24.48 22.70
N GLU A 721 18.58 -24.59 23.52
CA GLU A 721 18.16 -23.52 24.44
C GLU A 721 19.16 -23.28 25.59
N ASP A 722 19.88 -24.31 26.03
CA ASP A 722 20.97 -24.20 27.00
C ASP A 722 22.12 -23.33 26.47
N ILE A 723 22.49 -23.49 25.20
CA ILE A 723 23.48 -22.62 24.55
C ILE A 723 22.91 -21.21 24.31
N LYS A 724 21.62 -21.08 23.93
CA LYS A 724 20.96 -19.78 23.87
C LYS A 724 20.99 -19.07 25.23
N ASN A 725 20.88 -19.80 26.33
CA ASN A 725 21.03 -19.23 27.68
C ASN A 725 22.45 -18.74 27.94
N LYS A 726 23.49 -19.47 27.50
CA LYS A 726 24.89 -18.99 27.53
C LYS A 726 25.08 -17.73 26.69
N MET A 727 24.53 -17.68 25.47
CA MET A 727 24.55 -16.47 24.64
C MET A 727 23.89 -15.27 25.35
N ARG A 728 22.77 -15.51 26.04
CA ARG A 728 22.06 -14.47 26.81
C ARG A 728 22.82 -14.02 28.05
N SER A 729 23.60 -14.89 28.71
CA SER A 729 24.35 -14.53 29.92
C SER A 729 25.44 -13.49 29.66
N LEU A 730 25.96 -13.43 28.43
CA LEU A 730 26.95 -12.43 28.03
C LEU A 730 26.42 -10.98 28.07
N MET A 731 25.09 -10.78 28.00
CA MET A 731 24.45 -9.47 28.14
C MET A 731 24.35 -9.07 29.62
N CYS A 732 25.46 -8.65 30.21
CA CYS A 732 25.57 -8.42 31.64
C CYS A 732 26.44 -7.20 32.00
N ILE A 733 26.52 -6.88 33.29
CA ILE A 733 27.44 -5.86 33.80
C ILE A 733 28.85 -6.46 33.88
N GLU A 734 28.99 -7.53 34.66
CA GLU A 734 30.21 -8.28 34.85
C GLU A 734 29.89 -9.77 34.62
N HIS A 735 30.79 -10.48 33.94
CA HIS A 735 30.65 -11.90 33.63
C HIS A 735 31.81 -12.67 34.27
N PRO A 736 31.56 -13.73 35.07
CA PRO A 736 32.61 -14.45 35.79
C PRO A 736 33.72 -15.02 34.89
N ASP A 737 33.34 -15.63 33.77
CA ASP A 737 34.27 -16.11 32.74
C ASP A 737 33.70 -15.83 31.35
N PHE A 738 33.90 -14.59 30.86
CA PHE A 738 33.34 -14.15 29.57
C PHE A 738 33.93 -14.94 28.40
N ASP A 739 35.26 -15.07 28.38
CA ASP A 739 35.98 -15.66 27.26
C ASP A 739 35.83 -17.19 27.25
N GLY A 740 35.73 -17.85 28.41
CA GLY A 740 35.37 -19.26 28.49
C GLY A 740 33.92 -19.54 28.07
N CYS A 741 32.98 -18.63 28.39
CA CYS A 741 31.61 -18.74 27.91
C CYS A 741 31.52 -18.64 26.37
N LEU A 742 32.26 -17.71 25.75
CA LEU A 742 32.34 -17.61 24.28
C LEU A 742 32.90 -18.90 23.65
N ARG A 743 33.96 -19.47 24.23
CA ARG A 743 34.52 -20.76 23.78
C ARG A 743 33.52 -21.90 23.90
N ALA A 744 32.81 -21.98 25.02
CA ALA A 744 31.79 -23.01 25.24
C ALA A 744 30.65 -22.90 24.21
N ILE A 745 30.17 -21.68 23.91
CA ILE A 745 29.13 -21.45 22.89
C ILE A 745 29.60 -21.95 21.51
N ALA A 746 30.83 -21.61 21.11
CA ALA A 746 31.36 -21.98 19.80
C ALA A 746 31.59 -23.50 19.65
N LEU A 747 32.03 -24.17 20.72
CA LEU A 747 32.34 -25.60 20.70
C LEU A 747 31.10 -26.48 20.87
N GLU A 748 30.20 -26.14 21.79
CA GLU A 748 29.06 -26.98 22.18
C GLU A 748 27.81 -26.70 21.33
N GLY A 749 27.68 -25.50 20.74
CA GLY A 749 26.48 -25.06 20.04
C GLY A 749 26.44 -25.35 18.53
N GLY A 750 27.44 -26.05 18.01
CA GLY A 750 27.59 -26.35 16.58
C GLY A 750 27.80 -25.12 15.70
N LYS A 751 27.74 -25.33 14.38
CA LYS A 751 27.99 -24.27 13.37
C LYS A 751 27.15 -23.00 13.60
N PRO A 752 25.83 -23.05 13.87
CA PRO A 752 25.04 -21.83 14.09
C PRO A 752 25.53 -20.99 15.28
N ALA A 753 26.02 -21.62 16.35
CA ALA A 753 26.53 -20.91 17.51
C ALA A 753 27.95 -20.38 17.29
N ALA A 754 28.81 -21.16 16.61
CA ALA A 754 30.14 -20.72 16.21
C ALA A 754 30.06 -19.50 15.26
N ASP A 755 29.18 -19.54 14.27
CA ASP A 755 28.93 -18.42 13.34
C ASP A 755 28.42 -17.18 14.10
N TRP A 756 27.57 -17.36 15.11
CA TRP A 756 27.12 -16.26 15.97
C TRP A 756 28.28 -15.64 16.76
N VAL A 757 29.17 -16.45 17.36
CA VAL A 757 30.35 -15.96 18.08
C VAL A 757 31.28 -15.22 17.13
N GLN A 758 31.56 -15.82 15.97
CA GLN A 758 32.42 -15.22 14.94
C GLN A 758 31.85 -13.89 14.47
N ASN A 759 30.54 -13.77 14.27
CA ASN A 759 29.86 -12.52 13.95
C ASN A 759 30.08 -11.46 15.04
N LYS A 760 29.98 -11.79 16.34
CA LYS A 760 30.21 -10.80 17.41
C LYS A 760 31.66 -10.34 17.49
N VAL A 761 32.59 -11.25 17.25
CA VAL A 761 34.03 -10.96 17.22
C VAL A 761 34.38 -10.10 16.00
N SER A 762 33.89 -10.46 14.81
CA SER A 762 34.18 -9.75 13.56
C SER A 762 33.61 -8.32 13.56
N CYS A 763 32.45 -8.10 14.19
CA CYS A 763 31.88 -6.76 14.33
C CYS A 763 32.75 -5.80 15.17
N LYS A 764 33.70 -6.29 16.00
CA LYS A 764 34.62 -5.51 16.87
C LYS A 764 33.95 -4.67 17.98
N PHE A 765 32.80 -4.04 17.74
CA PHE A 765 32.06 -3.26 18.75
C PHE A 765 31.01 -4.08 19.52
N ALA A 766 30.56 -5.23 19.00
CA ALA A 766 29.38 -5.91 19.52
C ALA A 766 29.57 -6.43 20.96
N LEU A 767 30.71 -7.05 21.28
CA LEU A 767 30.97 -7.59 22.62
C LEU A 767 31.07 -6.48 23.69
N PRO A 768 31.83 -5.37 23.48
CA PRO A 768 31.77 -4.22 24.36
C PRO A 768 30.39 -3.57 24.48
N ALA A 769 29.57 -3.62 23.43
CA ALA A 769 28.25 -3.00 23.40
C ALA A 769 27.15 -3.83 24.09
N ILE A 770 27.38 -5.11 24.41
CA ILE A 770 26.45 -5.95 25.19
C ILE A 770 26.89 -6.16 26.64
N CYS A 771 28.17 -5.97 26.96
CA CYS A 771 28.73 -6.27 28.27
C CYS A 771 29.53 -5.08 28.84
N TRP A 772 29.07 -4.53 29.98
CA TRP A 772 29.65 -3.31 30.54
C TRP A 772 31.15 -3.43 30.85
N GLN A 773 31.59 -4.53 31.47
CA GLN A 773 33.01 -4.75 31.82
C GLN A 773 33.94 -4.76 30.59
N LYS A 774 33.40 -5.05 29.40
CA LYS A 774 34.15 -4.99 28.14
C LYS A 774 34.05 -3.60 27.51
N SER A 775 33.06 -2.79 27.89
CA SER A 775 32.93 -1.37 27.51
C SER A 775 33.87 -0.46 28.31
N MET A 776 33.98 0.79 27.88
CA MET A 776 34.58 1.89 28.64
C MET A 776 33.53 2.94 29.05
N ILE A 777 32.24 2.62 28.93
CA ILE A 777 31.18 3.52 29.37
C ILE A 777 31.18 3.52 30.92
N PRO A 778 31.17 4.69 31.60
CA PRO A 778 31.05 4.70 33.06
C PRO A 778 29.83 3.93 33.56
N LYS A 779 30.00 3.17 34.65
CA LYS A 779 28.98 2.28 35.20
C LYS A 779 27.65 2.98 35.47
N ALA A 780 27.68 4.22 35.95
CA ALA A 780 26.50 5.03 36.20
C ALA A 780 25.73 5.32 34.88
N ILE A 781 26.44 5.70 33.82
CA ILE A 781 25.86 5.99 32.51
C ILE A 781 25.25 4.72 31.90
N TRP A 782 25.99 3.60 31.96
CA TRP A 782 25.49 2.32 31.46
C TRP A 782 24.23 1.83 32.20
N ARG A 783 24.15 2.06 33.51
CA ARG A 783 22.99 1.68 34.34
C ARG A 783 21.76 2.53 34.06
N VAL A 784 21.94 3.83 33.77
CA VAL A 784 20.84 4.75 33.46
C VAL A 784 20.40 4.61 32.00
N GLY A 785 21.35 4.39 31.09
CA GLY A 785 21.09 4.29 29.65
C GLY A 785 20.18 3.11 29.34
N ASP A 786 19.24 3.34 28.42
CA ASP A 786 18.29 2.32 28.01
C ASP A 786 19.00 1.08 27.44
N THR A 787 18.45 -0.08 27.75
CA THR A 787 18.92 -1.36 27.21
C THR A 787 18.19 -1.75 25.92
N THR A 788 17.17 -0.97 25.53
CA THR A 788 16.26 -1.29 24.41
C THR A 788 15.99 -0.06 23.56
N SER A 789 15.86 -0.25 22.25
CA SER A 789 15.40 0.75 21.26
C SER A 789 13.88 1.00 21.30
N ASN A 790 13.20 0.74 22.42
CA ASN A 790 11.73 0.81 22.51
C ASN A 790 11.19 2.22 22.16
N ILE A 791 11.93 3.28 22.46
CA ILE A 791 11.53 4.66 22.18
C ILE A 791 11.49 4.87 20.67
N ILE A 792 12.59 4.58 19.98
CA ILE A 792 12.70 4.76 18.54
C ILE A 792 11.79 3.77 17.78
N GLU A 793 11.67 2.51 18.23
CA GLU A 793 10.73 1.54 17.65
C GLU A 793 9.27 2.00 17.78
N SER A 794 8.91 2.65 18.90
CA SER A 794 7.56 3.22 19.07
C SER A 794 7.34 4.42 18.16
N LEU A 795 8.35 5.28 17.98
CA LEU A 795 8.29 6.42 17.05
C LEU A 795 8.11 5.93 15.61
N HIS A 796 8.89 4.93 15.20
CA HIS A 796 8.74 4.24 13.90
C HIS A 796 7.33 3.65 13.76
N ALA A 797 6.82 2.97 14.78
CA ALA A 797 5.50 2.34 14.74
C ALA A 797 4.36 3.38 14.62
N ASP A 798 4.51 4.54 15.26
CA ASP A 798 3.54 5.63 15.20
C ASP A 798 3.58 6.34 13.84
N VAL A 799 4.74 6.72 13.35
CA VAL A 799 4.85 7.41 12.05
C VAL A 799 4.44 6.48 10.89
N ASN A 800 4.63 5.18 11.03
CA ASN A 800 4.14 4.17 10.07
C ASN A 800 2.61 4.10 9.97
N LYS A 801 1.87 4.65 10.94
CA LYS A 801 0.40 4.76 10.85
C LYS A 801 -0.02 5.90 9.91
N GLU A 802 0.83 6.91 9.73
CA GLU A 802 0.62 8.01 8.78
C GLU A 802 0.78 7.54 7.32
N GLY A 803 1.55 6.48 7.08
CA GLY A 803 1.69 5.89 5.76
C GLY A 803 2.86 4.91 5.66
N LYS A 804 2.70 3.92 4.79
CA LYS A 804 3.77 2.98 4.37
C LYS A 804 3.84 2.94 2.86
N PHE A 805 5.03 2.63 2.34
CA PHE A 805 5.32 2.60 0.91
C PHE A 805 4.95 3.93 0.23
N CYS A 806 5.29 5.04 0.89
CA CYS A 806 5.11 6.40 0.39
C CYS A 806 6.13 6.69 -0.70
N SER A 807 5.80 7.61 -1.60
CA SER A 807 6.80 8.32 -2.40
C SER A 807 7.73 9.15 -1.49
N LEU A 808 8.86 9.63 -2.03
CA LEU A 808 9.81 10.43 -1.23
C LEU A 808 9.16 11.71 -0.73
N VAL A 809 8.44 12.43 -1.61
CA VAL A 809 7.69 13.64 -1.23
C VAL A 809 6.61 13.33 -0.18
N GLY A 810 5.84 12.25 -0.38
CA GLY A 810 4.82 11.83 0.58
C GLY A 810 5.40 11.46 1.95
N GLY A 811 6.53 10.74 1.98
CA GLY A 811 7.24 10.39 3.20
C GLY A 811 7.72 11.61 3.99
N VAL A 812 8.34 12.58 3.29
CA VAL A 812 8.83 13.82 3.90
C VAL A 812 7.69 14.69 4.42
N LYS A 813 6.62 14.92 3.64
CA LYS A 813 5.46 15.72 4.09
C LYS A 813 4.78 15.12 5.31
N LYS A 814 4.58 13.80 5.32
CA LYS A 814 4.01 13.10 6.49
C LYS A 814 4.95 13.11 7.69
N GLY A 815 6.27 13.06 7.45
CA GLY A 815 7.29 13.21 8.49
C GLY A 815 7.23 14.58 9.14
N LEU A 816 7.19 15.65 8.33
CA LEU A 816 7.05 17.03 8.78
C LEU A 816 5.85 17.19 9.70
N ARG A 817 4.65 16.76 9.26
CA ARG A 817 3.43 16.86 10.06
C ARG A 817 3.57 16.15 11.40
N PHE A 818 4.05 14.90 11.39
CA PHE A 818 4.20 14.09 12.60
C PHE A 818 5.19 14.71 13.59
N ASP A 819 6.35 15.15 13.10
CA ASP A 819 7.38 15.76 13.92
C ASP A 819 6.94 17.11 14.49
N THR A 820 6.27 17.93 13.68
CA THR A 820 5.72 19.22 14.12
C THR A 820 4.71 19.03 15.24
N MET A 821 3.79 18.07 15.09
CA MET A 821 2.82 17.72 16.13
C MET A 821 3.50 17.29 17.44
N LYS A 822 4.60 16.52 17.37
CA LYS A 822 5.36 16.08 18.54
C LYS A 822 6.07 17.26 19.22
N VAL A 823 6.71 18.13 18.45
CA VAL A 823 7.38 19.33 18.97
C VAL A 823 6.39 20.27 19.63
N GLN A 824 5.25 20.55 18.98
CA GLN A 824 4.19 21.38 19.54
C GLN A 824 3.63 20.81 20.85
N SER A 825 3.50 19.49 20.96
CA SER A 825 3.07 18.84 22.20
C SER A 825 4.08 19.03 23.35
N LEU A 826 5.37 19.15 23.03
CA LEU A 826 6.41 19.45 24.02
C LEU A 826 6.38 20.92 24.44
N GLU A 827 6.24 21.82 23.47
CA GLU A 827 6.14 23.27 23.74
C GLU A 827 4.93 23.56 24.63
N VAL A 828 3.77 22.93 24.37
CA VAL A 828 2.59 23.03 25.25
C VAL A 828 2.86 22.52 26.67
N PHE A 829 3.67 21.46 26.82
CA PHE A 829 4.06 20.99 28.14
C PHE A 829 5.01 21.98 28.84
N GLU A 830 5.93 22.60 28.12
CA GLU A 830 6.88 23.57 28.67
C GLU A 830 6.18 24.87 29.08
N ASP A 831 5.24 25.36 28.26
CA ASP A 831 4.54 26.61 28.48
C ASP A 831 3.40 26.48 29.50
N PHE A 832 2.68 25.35 29.50
CA PHE A 832 1.43 25.18 30.27
C PHE A 832 1.45 23.99 31.24
N GLY A 833 2.48 23.13 31.22
CA GLY A 833 2.53 21.91 32.05
C GLY A 833 1.60 20.79 31.58
N ILE A 834 0.95 20.93 30.42
CA ILE A 834 -0.05 19.98 29.92
C ILE A 834 0.65 18.86 29.14
N ARG A 835 0.50 17.62 29.62
CA ARG A 835 1.06 16.43 28.98
C ARG A 835 0.13 15.88 27.88
N PRO A 836 0.67 15.18 26.86
CA PRO A 836 -0.13 14.51 25.83
C PRO A 836 -0.91 13.29 26.35
N SER A 837 -0.78 12.93 27.64
CA SER A 837 -1.52 11.84 28.25
C SER A 837 -1.86 12.15 29.70
N TYR A 838 -2.94 11.56 30.22
CA TYR A 838 -3.34 11.64 31.64
C TYR A 838 -2.33 10.99 32.61
N ARG A 839 -1.29 10.33 32.10
CA ARG A 839 -0.25 9.74 32.93
C ARG A 839 0.69 10.82 33.43
N SER A 840 1.17 10.66 34.65
CA SER A 840 2.12 11.62 35.25
C SER A 840 3.46 11.67 34.50
N GLY A 841 3.76 10.64 33.69
CA GLY A 841 5.06 10.47 33.04
C GLY A 841 6.15 10.05 34.03
N HIS A 842 5.82 9.81 35.30
CA HIS A 842 6.78 9.42 36.31
C HIS A 842 7.32 8.01 36.04
N LYS A 843 8.62 7.81 36.29
CA LYS A 843 9.31 6.54 36.01
C LYS A 843 8.66 5.34 36.68
N SER A 844 8.08 5.50 37.87
CA SER A 844 7.40 4.42 38.61
C SER A 844 6.21 3.83 37.85
N GLU A 845 5.41 4.64 37.16
CA GLU A 845 4.27 4.16 36.36
C GLU A 845 4.75 3.31 35.17
N SER A 846 5.81 3.78 34.48
CA SER A 846 6.41 3.05 33.36
C SER A 846 6.99 1.71 33.83
N ILE A 847 7.69 1.70 34.98
CA ILE A 847 8.24 0.48 35.59
C ILE A 847 7.11 -0.49 35.97
N ALA A 848 6.07 -0.02 36.67
CA ALA A 848 4.94 -0.86 37.08
C ALA A 848 4.23 -1.49 35.86
N MET A 849 4.03 -0.71 34.80
CA MET A 849 3.46 -1.21 33.54
C MET A 849 4.39 -2.19 32.81
N GLY A 850 5.70 -1.97 32.87
CA GLY A 850 6.71 -2.91 32.40
C GLY A 850 6.61 -4.24 33.11
N ILE A 851 6.61 -4.24 34.45
CA ILE A 851 6.45 -5.44 35.28
C ILE A 851 5.15 -6.16 34.93
N LYS A 852 4.02 -5.44 34.89
CA LYS A 852 2.71 -6.01 34.55
C LYS A 852 2.71 -6.67 33.16
N ARG A 853 3.31 -6.03 32.15
CA ARG A 853 3.45 -6.60 30.80
C ARG A 853 4.30 -7.87 30.80
N THR A 854 5.42 -7.88 31.49
CA THR A 854 6.31 -9.05 31.61
C THR A 854 5.61 -10.21 32.31
N MET A 855 4.94 -9.95 33.45
CA MET A 855 4.17 -10.95 34.17
C MET A 855 3.05 -11.53 33.29
N ASN A 856 2.30 -10.69 32.59
CA ASN A 856 1.24 -11.14 31.68
C ASN A 856 1.78 -11.97 30.51
N ARG A 857 2.94 -11.61 29.95
CA ARG A 857 3.58 -12.38 28.88
C ARG A 857 4.01 -13.75 29.38
N ARG A 858 4.65 -13.82 30.54
CA ARG A 858 5.02 -15.07 31.21
C ARG A 858 3.80 -15.93 31.44
N LEU A 859 2.76 -15.37 32.05
CA LEU A 859 1.51 -16.07 32.37
C LEU A 859 0.84 -16.64 31.12
N LYS A 860 0.75 -15.87 30.03
CA LYS A 860 0.26 -16.35 28.73
C LYS A 860 1.10 -17.51 28.18
N GLY A 861 2.42 -17.46 28.33
CA GLY A 861 3.32 -18.56 27.95
C GLY A 861 3.02 -19.84 28.74
N LEU A 862 2.87 -19.71 30.06
CA LEU A 862 2.52 -20.83 30.94
C LEU A 862 1.15 -21.42 30.58
N TYR A 863 0.13 -20.58 30.32
CA TYR A 863 -1.20 -21.05 29.91
C TYR A 863 -1.22 -21.73 28.53
N ARG A 864 -0.35 -21.31 27.59
CA ARG A 864 -0.19 -22.03 26.32
C ARG A 864 0.38 -23.43 26.55
N LYS A 865 1.38 -23.55 27.42
CA LYS A 865 1.96 -24.84 27.83
C LYS A 865 0.96 -25.72 28.56
N ASP A 866 0.14 -25.16 29.44
CA ASP A 866 -0.98 -25.89 30.06
C ASP A 866 -1.95 -26.46 29.02
N ALA A 867 -2.28 -25.69 27.98
CA ALA A 867 -3.13 -26.15 26.89
C ALA A 867 -2.45 -27.22 26.02
N GLU A 868 -1.12 -27.17 25.84
CA GLU A 868 -0.33 -28.22 25.19
C GLU A 868 -0.35 -29.51 26.02
N ILE A 869 -0.21 -29.41 27.34
CA ILE A 869 -0.32 -30.55 28.27
C ILE A 869 -1.72 -31.18 28.18
N ASP A 870 -2.79 -30.38 28.22
CA ASP A 870 -4.16 -30.90 28.08
C ASP A 870 -4.37 -31.63 26.74
N LYS A 871 -3.79 -31.13 25.64
CA LYS A 871 -3.84 -31.79 24.33
C LYS A 871 -3.00 -33.07 24.31
N ALA A 872 -1.79 -33.05 24.86
CA ALA A 872 -0.91 -34.20 24.93
C ALA A 872 -1.55 -35.31 25.76
N ASN A 873 -2.14 -34.99 26.91
CA ASN A 873 -2.89 -35.93 27.75
C ASN A 873 -4.06 -36.58 27.00
N LYS A 874 -4.85 -35.79 26.26
CA LYS A 874 -5.96 -36.32 25.45
C LYS A 874 -5.45 -37.28 24.37
N ARG A 875 -4.37 -36.89 23.67
CA ARG A 875 -3.76 -37.71 22.62
C ARG A 875 -3.16 -39.00 23.18
N LEU A 876 -2.42 -38.93 24.28
CA LEU A 876 -1.81 -40.07 24.94
C LEU A 876 -2.87 -41.09 25.38
N ARG A 877 -3.94 -40.63 26.04
CA ARG A 877 -5.08 -41.48 26.44
C ARG A 877 -5.76 -42.14 25.25
N LEU A 878 -5.94 -41.41 24.15
CA LEU A 878 -6.56 -41.95 22.93
C LEU A 878 -5.66 -42.99 22.25
N SER A 879 -4.37 -42.70 22.11
CA SER A 879 -3.40 -43.63 21.52
C SER A 879 -3.28 -44.89 22.38
N LEU A 880 -3.24 -44.76 23.71
CA LEU A 880 -3.23 -45.90 24.64
C LEU A 880 -4.45 -46.80 24.43
N ARG A 881 -5.67 -46.21 24.40
CA ARG A 881 -6.91 -46.97 24.15
C ARG A 881 -6.89 -47.71 22.81
N LYS A 882 -6.34 -47.09 21.76
CA LYS A 882 -6.22 -47.70 20.43
C LYS A 882 -5.21 -48.85 20.43
N ALA A 883 -4.05 -48.66 21.07
CA ALA A 883 -3.03 -49.69 21.22
C ALA A 883 -3.60 -50.89 22.00
N THR A 884 -4.20 -50.66 23.18
CA THR A 884 -4.81 -51.73 23.98
C THR A 884 -5.92 -52.47 23.25
N ALA A 885 -6.77 -51.75 22.50
CA ALA A 885 -7.84 -52.39 21.72
C ALA A 885 -7.30 -53.21 20.54
N ALA A 886 -6.24 -52.73 19.87
CA ALA A 886 -5.60 -53.48 18.79
C ALA A 886 -4.90 -54.74 19.32
N SER A 887 -4.20 -54.66 20.45
CA SER A 887 -3.55 -55.81 21.08
C SER A 887 -4.58 -56.83 21.59
N GLU A 888 -5.70 -56.40 22.18
CA GLU A 888 -6.77 -57.28 22.63
C GLU A 888 -7.51 -57.94 21.45
N GLN A 889 -7.75 -57.20 20.37
CA GLN A 889 -8.35 -57.75 19.14
C GLN A 889 -7.44 -58.82 18.52
N LEU A 890 -6.12 -58.57 18.48
CA LEU A 890 -5.13 -59.55 18.02
C LEU A 890 -5.08 -60.78 18.94
N ARG A 891 -5.15 -60.59 20.27
CA ARG A 891 -5.16 -61.67 21.27
C ARG A 891 -6.37 -62.58 21.10
N ARG A 892 -7.59 -62.02 20.98
CA ARG A 892 -8.83 -62.79 20.77
C ARG A 892 -8.80 -63.63 19.49
N VAL A 893 -8.25 -63.08 18.41
CA VAL A 893 -8.10 -63.82 17.14
C VAL A 893 -7.07 -64.95 17.27
N ARG A 894 -6.01 -64.76 18.05
CA ARG A 894 -5.01 -65.80 18.33
C ARG A 894 -5.55 -66.92 19.24
N GLU A 895 -6.33 -66.56 20.25
CA GLU A 895 -6.95 -67.51 21.20
C GLU A 895 -8.08 -68.33 20.55
N GLY A 896 -8.97 -67.70 19.78
CA GLY A 896 -10.02 -68.41 19.02
C GLY A 896 -9.47 -69.33 17.92
N ARG A 897 -8.19 -69.20 17.57
CA ARG A 897 -7.49 -70.07 16.61
C ARG A 897 -7.07 -71.41 17.21
N GLN A 898 -6.96 -71.52 18.53
CA GLN A 898 -6.72 -72.81 19.19
C GLN A 898 -7.91 -73.77 19.06
N GLU A 899 -9.11 -73.25 18.74
CA GLU A 899 -10.33 -74.06 18.63
C GLU A 899 -10.72 -74.44 17.18
N ASN A 900 -10.37 -73.66 16.16
CA ASN A 900 -10.71 -73.96 14.76
C ASN A 900 -9.56 -73.60 13.80
N GLY A 901 -8.78 -74.60 13.40
CA GLY A 901 -7.56 -74.46 12.61
C GLY A 901 -7.77 -74.07 11.15
N THR A 902 -8.01 -72.79 10.85
CA THR A 902 -7.85 -72.26 9.48
C THR A 902 -7.27 -70.85 9.47
N THR A 903 -6.25 -70.63 8.64
CA THR A 903 -5.48 -69.40 8.51
C THR A 903 -6.21 -68.42 7.59
N SER A 904 -6.52 -67.21 8.06
CA SER A 904 -7.04 -66.13 7.21
C SER A 904 -6.12 -64.90 7.23
N SER A 905 -5.95 -64.30 6.05
CA SER A 905 -5.34 -62.98 5.73
C SER A 905 -5.58 -61.86 6.77
N ASN A 906 -6.63 -61.98 7.59
CA ASN A 906 -7.00 -61.05 8.65
C ASN A 906 -5.94 -60.89 9.77
N GLU A 907 -5.16 -61.90 10.12
CA GLU A 907 -4.20 -61.78 11.25
C GLU A 907 -3.01 -60.88 10.90
N ALA A 908 -2.39 -61.05 9.72
CA ALA A 908 -1.26 -60.23 9.30
C ALA A 908 -1.63 -58.73 9.24
N THR A 909 -2.87 -58.43 8.88
CA THR A 909 -3.43 -57.08 8.88
C THR A 909 -3.59 -56.54 10.31
N LEU A 910 -4.07 -57.36 11.26
CA LEU A 910 -4.18 -56.98 12.67
C LEU A 910 -2.82 -56.77 13.34
N VAL A 911 -1.80 -57.57 13.00
CA VAL A 911 -0.42 -57.38 13.47
C VAL A 911 0.14 -56.03 13.01
N ARG A 912 -0.05 -55.66 11.74
CA ARG A 912 0.37 -54.34 11.24
C ARG A 912 -0.37 -53.20 11.93
N LYS A 913 -1.67 -53.37 12.18
CA LYS A 913 -2.51 -52.37 12.88
C LYS A 913 -2.09 -52.18 14.33
N GLU A 914 -1.73 -53.26 15.03
CA GLU A 914 -1.23 -53.24 16.41
C GLU A 914 0.13 -52.53 16.47
N LYS A 915 1.06 -52.90 15.60
CA LYS A 915 2.38 -52.26 15.50
C LYS A 915 2.26 -50.75 15.26
N ALA A 916 1.44 -50.32 14.30
CA ALA A 916 1.22 -48.91 14.02
C ALA A 916 0.54 -48.16 15.18
N ALA A 917 -0.38 -48.81 15.91
CA ALA A 917 -1.01 -48.22 17.09
C ALA A 917 -0.04 -48.10 18.27
N SER A 918 0.87 -49.05 18.43
CA SER A 918 1.95 -49.03 19.43
C SER A 918 2.97 -47.92 19.14
N GLU A 919 3.46 -47.84 17.90
CA GLU A 919 4.36 -46.75 17.47
C GLU A 919 3.71 -45.36 17.68
N ALA A 920 2.41 -45.22 17.37
CA ALA A 920 1.68 -43.98 17.60
C ALA A 920 1.48 -43.65 19.10
N TYR A 921 1.46 -44.66 19.97
CA TYR A 921 1.46 -44.47 21.42
C TYR A 921 2.84 -44.04 21.92
N ASP A 922 3.92 -44.68 21.47
CA ASP A 922 5.30 -44.32 21.85
C ASP A 922 5.65 -42.88 21.46
N VAL A 923 5.24 -42.44 20.26
CA VAL A 923 5.40 -41.05 19.82
C VAL A 923 4.60 -40.08 20.71
N ALA A 924 3.37 -40.44 21.09
CA ALA A 924 2.54 -39.62 21.97
C ALA A 924 3.09 -39.57 23.41
N LEU A 925 3.70 -40.66 23.87
CA LEU A 925 4.35 -40.77 25.17
C LEU A 925 5.62 -39.90 25.20
N GLY A 926 6.49 -40.02 24.19
CA GLY A 926 7.68 -39.18 24.06
C GLY A 926 7.36 -37.68 24.06
N HIS A 927 6.30 -37.27 23.35
CA HIS A 927 5.82 -35.89 23.37
C HIS A 927 5.28 -35.46 24.76
N SER A 928 4.61 -36.35 25.48
CA SER A 928 4.08 -36.05 26.82
C SER A 928 5.20 -35.94 27.86
N VAL A 929 6.20 -36.81 27.78
CA VAL A 929 7.42 -36.76 28.61
C VAL A 929 8.20 -35.46 28.39
N ALA A 930 8.31 -35.00 27.14
CA ALA A 930 8.98 -33.73 26.82
C ALA A 930 8.29 -32.50 27.45
N LEU A 931 7.00 -32.60 27.84
CA LEU A 931 6.24 -31.54 28.48
C LEU A 931 6.32 -31.55 30.01
N LEU A 932 7.03 -32.51 30.63
CA LEU A 932 7.22 -32.56 32.07
C LEU A 932 7.83 -31.26 32.60
N ARG A 933 7.31 -30.77 33.73
CA ARG A 933 7.75 -29.53 34.40
C ARG A 933 7.57 -28.26 33.55
N GLN A 934 6.78 -28.32 32.48
CA GLN A 934 6.35 -27.14 31.72
C GLN A 934 4.98 -26.63 32.22
N GLY A 935 4.60 -25.41 31.82
CA GLY A 935 3.30 -24.85 32.18
C GLY A 935 3.25 -24.19 33.57
N SER A 936 2.04 -23.85 34.02
CA SER A 936 1.82 -23.10 35.26
C SER A 936 1.87 -23.96 36.52
N GLY A 937 1.95 -25.29 36.37
CA GLY A 937 1.80 -26.26 37.47
C GLY A 937 0.34 -26.52 37.88
N ARG A 938 -0.65 -25.91 37.20
CA ARG A 938 -2.08 -26.19 37.42
C ARG A 938 -2.60 -27.37 36.58
N LYS A 939 -1.84 -27.79 35.58
CA LYS A 939 -2.16 -28.90 34.68
C LYS A 939 -1.00 -29.89 34.72
N HIS A 940 -1.34 -31.15 34.91
CA HIS A 940 -0.39 -32.24 35.11
C HIS A 940 -0.33 -33.14 33.89
N VAL A 941 0.84 -33.71 33.61
CA VAL A 941 1.05 -34.69 32.53
C VAL A 941 0.55 -36.05 33.01
N ALA A 942 -0.37 -36.65 32.25
CA ALA A 942 -1.01 -37.91 32.59
C ALA A 942 -0.16 -39.10 32.11
N LEU A 943 1.00 -39.31 32.73
CA LEU A 943 1.88 -40.45 32.42
C LEU A 943 1.33 -41.77 33.00
N PRO A 944 1.56 -42.91 32.32
CA PRO A 944 1.35 -44.23 32.90
C PRO A 944 2.21 -44.47 34.15
N LEU A 945 1.72 -45.30 35.08
CA LEU A 945 2.36 -45.56 36.38
C LEU A 945 3.77 -46.18 36.23
N ASP A 946 3.91 -47.17 35.37
CA ASP A 946 5.16 -47.85 35.05
C ASP A 946 6.21 -46.89 34.47
N VAL A 947 5.79 -45.96 33.63
CA VAL A 947 6.68 -44.95 33.05
C VAL A 947 7.07 -43.90 34.09
N ALA A 948 6.13 -43.48 34.95
CA ALA A 948 6.42 -42.54 36.03
C ALA A 948 7.42 -43.13 37.05
N GLU A 949 7.24 -44.39 37.44
CA GLU A 949 8.12 -45.10 38.36
C GLU A 949 9.54 -45.26 37.79
N ASN A 950 9.66 -45.65 36.51
CA ASN A 950 10.96 -45.77 35.83
C ASN A 950 11.69 -44.42 35.69
N MET A 951 10.97 -43.31 35.72
CA MET A 951 11.54 -41.95 35.70
C MET A 951 11.84 -41.41 37.11
N GLY A 952 11.68 -42.23 38.17
CA GLY A 952 11.92 -41.81 39.55
C GLY A 952 10.89 -40.82 40.10
N LEU A 953 9.70 -40.77 39.50
CA LEU A 953 8.59 -39.93 39.95
C LEU A 953 7.75 -40.74 40.97
N ALA A 954 7.71 -40.29 42.22
CA ALA A 954 6.96 -40.93 43.31
C ALA A 954 5.45 -41.16 42.98
N PRO A 955 4.90 -42.35 43.27
CA PRO A 955 3.48 -42.62 43.05
C PRO A 955 2.60 -41.68 43.89
N GLY A 956 1.65 -40.99 43.25
CA GLY A 956 0.66 -40.15 43.93
C GLY A 956 0.97 -38.65 44.02
N GLN A 957 2.11 -38.17 43.52
CA GLN A 957 2.27 -36.72 43.30
C GLN A 957 1.80 -36.31 41.89
N PRO A 958 1.14 -35.15 41.76
CA PRO A 958 0.74 -34.66 40.45
C PRO A 958 1.94 -33.99 39.74
N TYR A 959 2.34 -34.54 38.58
CA TYR A 959 3.55 -34.13 37.83
C TYR A 959 3.28 -33.21 36.64
#